data_AF-A0A813L8H3-F1
#
_entry.id   AF-A0A813L8H3-F1
#
_cell.length_a   1.000
_cell.length_b   1.000
_cell.length_c   1.000
_cell.angle_alpha   90.00
_cell.angle_beta   90.00
_cell.angle_gamma   90.00
#
_symmetry.space_group_name_H-M   'P 1'
#
loop_
_entity.id
_entity.type
_entity.pdbx_description
1 polymer ?
#
loop_
_entity_poly.entity_id
_entity_poly.type
_entity_poly.pdbx_seq_one_letter_code
_entity_poly.pdbx_strand_id
1 'polypeptide(L)'
;RSYCLPRSYSLGVKAALSPTNLTTDFQTDCSILGVGCFDGISALQVALEILGAPIAGFVSIENNMEAIRVIRANYPSTQHFSDIRSFGEAQVRQLALSFPRVQLVLIGAGPPCQGVSALNAGRLGAVEDPRSSLQSRVAWLRDLFIQEFPWAKVQVLEESVASMAAIDRATYSESMGFLPVRICASGVSLCARPRLYWIDWRLNLEDGVAVLEERGAGWQAFTPIELCIPFGDQCDFLSPGWQEVEVNRPFPTFTTSIPKENPGPQPAGLQSCDTDAIKRWDMDRFRFPPYTYNRAHLIINKAGVLRQPNVEEREIMLGFPRGYTQACLPEGVRSSRPKLWEDTRLSLLGNSWSVPVVSWLLKNLLVAERLIPEISLQTLVARFNPRELCGSLHQVLDRPPLGSLPPNLPGSNEALELALVRNISKSSSSKGSDVKMTSGGTEGPDVWPRKAIPSKLWRWRTICSWRFKHLHGPEHINVLELRAFLTSLRWRLRKKGGIAKRFFHLLDSQVNLGILAKGRTSSRKLSPVLRQISALLLAANMLPICAYVNTHDNPADKPSRRLVKKKWVKIWEFDELLCLFVEHLWEEGEGRAKAADTLASLQDARPWLKRQLPAAWSLVKAWSQHELPARASPFTENLVESLVGAGLARGRPDFGLACLLAFRVLLRTGELN
;
A
#
# COMPACT_ATOMS: atom_id res chain seq x y z
N ARG A 1 5.24 5.02 -22.65
CA ARG A 1 5.61 4.31 -21.41
C ARG A 1 7.11 4.40 -21.17
N SER A 2 7.55 4.19 -19.93
CA SER A 2 8.97 4.19 -19.58
C SER A 2 9.32 3.00 -18.70
N TYR A 3 10.61 2.71 -18.57
CA TYR A 3 11.15 1.73 -17.64
C TYR A 3 12.19 2.43 -16.76
N CYS A 4 12.07 2.21 -15.45
CA CYS A 4 12.98 2.75 -14.45
C CYS A 4 13.67 1.59 -13.71
N LEU A 5 14.92 1.81 -13.31
CA LEU A 5 15.66 0.92 -12.42
C LEU A 5 16.01 1.64 -11.12
N PRO A 6 16.07 0.93 -9.98
CA PRO A 6 16.67 1.50 -8.79
C PRO A 6 18.13 1.89 -9.09
N ARG A 7 18.51 3.10 -8.67
CA ARG A 7 19.87 3.64 -8.71
C ARG A 7 20.55 3.52 -7.35
N SER A 8 19.76 3.65 -6.29
CA SER A 8 20.16 3.46 -4.89
C SER A 8 18.91 3.31 -4.02
N TYR A 9 19.08 2.93 -2.77
CA TYR A 9 18.01 2.88 -1.78
C TYR A 9 17.77 4.24 -1.13
N SER A 10 16.50 4.58 -0.86
CA SER A 10 16.09 5.78 -0.10
C SER A 10 15.55 5.37 1.28
N LEU A 11 14.23 5.23 1.42
CA LEU A 11 13.57 4.85 2.69
C LEU A 11 13.81 3.37 3.06
N GLY A 12 14.27 2.55 2.12
CA GLY A 12 14.38 1.10 2.27
C GLY A 12 15.41 0.62 3.28
N VAL A 13 16.32 1.48 3.77
CA VAL A 13 17.25 1.13 4.86
C VAL A 13 16.47 0.77 6.13
N LYS A 14 15.40 1.51 6.44
CA LYS A 14 14.55 1.23 7.60
C LYS A 14 13.92 -0.16 7.49
N ALA A 15 13.31 -0.45 6.35
CA ALA A 15 12.62 -1.70 6.07
C ALA A 15 13.59 -2.90 5.93
N ALA A 16 14.83 -2.67 5.50
CA ALA A 16 15.88 -3.69 5.44
C ALA A 16 16.35 -4.12 6.85
N LEU A 17 16.39 -3.18 7.79
CA LEU A 17 16.84 -3.38 9.16
C LEU A 17 15.73 -3.86 10.11
N SER A 18 14.46 -3.81 9.67
CA SER A 18 13.35 -4.32 10.46
C SER A 18 13.52 -5.81 10.76
N PRO A 19 13.26 -6.24 12.01
CA PRO A 19 13.18 -7.66 12.35
C PRO A 19 12.22 -8.37 11.40
N THR A 20 12.69 -9.42 10.72
CA THR A 20 11.83 -10.22 9.83
C THR A 20 10.95 -11.19 10.60
N ASN A 21 11.24 -11.37 11.89
CA ASN A 21 10.61 -12.33 12.75
C ASN A 21 9.98 -11.58 13.92
N LEU A 22 8.71 -11.20 13.78
CA LEU A 22 7.82 -11.56 14.87
C LEU A 22 7.54 -13.03 14.63
N THR A 23 8.23 -13.85 15.41
CA THR A 23 8.13 -15.30 15.44
C THR A 23 6.67 -15.72 15.40
N THR A 24 6.32 -16.53 14.40
CA THR A 24 5.08 -17.31 14.33
C THR A 24 5.11 -18.51 15.31
N ASP A 25 5.90 -18.42 16.37
CA ASP A 25 5.99 -19.45 17.41
C ASP A 25 4.90 -19.28 18.48
N PHE A 26 4.08 -18.22 18.39
CA PHE A 26 2.86 -18.10 19.18
C PHE A 26 1.72 -18.83 18.47
N GLN A 27 1.22 -19.87 19.15
CA GLN A 27 0.13 -20.79 18.83
C GLN A 27 -0.69 -20.45 17.58
N THR A 28 -0.48 -21.22 16.51
CA THR A 28 -1.35 -21.25 15.32
C THR A 28 -2.79 -21.69 15.61
N ASP A 29 -3.07 -22.13 16.84
CA ASP A 29 -4.36 -22.68 17.25
C ASP A 29 -5.25 -21.67 18.00
N CYS A 30 -4.73 -20.49 18.35
CA CYS A 30 -5.47 -19.46 19.09
C CYS A 30 -5.72 -18.25 18.18
N SER A 31 -7.00 -17.95 17.88
CA SER A 31 -7.34 -16.90 16.92
C SER A 31 -8.53 -16.03 17.32
N ILE A 32 -8.55 -14.81 16.79
CA ILE A 32 -9.53 -13.76 17.08
C ILE A 32 -10.46 -13.57 15.88
N LEU A 33 -11.76 -13.46 16.14
CA LEU A 33 -12.73 -12.89 15.20
C LEU A 33 -13.02 -11.44 15.60
N GLY A 34 -12.60 -10.48 14.78
CA GLY A 34 -12.96 -9.08 14.99
C GLY A 34 -14.32 -8.76 14.37
N VAL A 35 -15.17 -8.04 15.09
CA VAL A 35 -16.48 -7.59 14.62
C VAL A 35 -16.61 -6.09 14.85
N GLY A 36 -16.51 -5.30 13.77
CA GLY A 36 -16.72 -3.86 13.80
C GLY A 36 -18.20 -3.52 13.58
N CYS A 37 -18.88 -3.00 14.60
CA CYS A 37 -20.23 -2.46 14.53
C CYS A 37 -20.16 -0.93 14.38
N PHE A 38 -20.74 -0.37 13.31
CA PHE A 38 -20.48 1.03 12.94
C PHE A 38 -18.97 1.24 12.72
N ASP A 39 -18.37 0.33 11.97
CA ASP A 39 -16.93 0.13 11.88
C ASP A 39 -16.17 1.37 11.35
N GLY A 40 -16.85 2.24 10.62
CA GLY A 40 -16.28 3.41 9.98
C GLY A 40 -15.16 2.99 9.04
N ILE A 41 -13.94 3.39 9.38
CA ILE A 41 -12.73 3.06 8.60
C ILE A 41 -11.90 1.94 9.26
N SER A 42 -12.53 1.02 9.99
CA SER A 42 -11.91 -0.15 10.64
C SER A 42 -10.76 0.17 11.61
N ALA A 43 -10.96 1.17 12.47
CA ALA A 43 -9.97 1.52 13.50
C ALA A 43 -9.62 0.32 14.42
N LEU A 44 -10.60 -0.55 14.68
CA LEU A 44 -10.42 -1.80 15.43
C LEU A 44 -9.42 -2.74 14.74
N GLN A 45 -9.58 -2.95 13.42
CA GLN A 45 -8.70 -3.83 12.64
C GLN A 45 -7.27 -3.28 12.58
N VAL A 46 -7.12 -1.96 12.42
CA VAL A 46 -5.81 -1.28 12.45
C VAL A 46 -5.13 -1.46 13.82
N ALA A 47 -5.89 -1.36 14.92
CA ALA A 47 -5.35 -1.56 16.27
C ALA A 47 -4.87 -3.01 16.48
N LEU A 48 -5.66 -4.00 16.07
CA LEU A 48 -5.28 -5.42 16.13
C LEU A 48 -4.02 -5.73 15.30
N GLU A 49 -3.92 -5.15 14.10
CA GLU A 49 -2.75 -5.29 13.23
C GLU A 49 -1.48 -4.71 13.87
N ILE A 50 -1.57 -3.55 14.51
CA ILE A 50 -0.44 -2.92 15.21
C ILE A 50 0.05 -3.77 16.38
N LEU A 51 -0.87 -4.42 17.08
CA LEU A 51 -0.54 -5.32 18.19
C LEU A 51 0.09 -6.63 17.70
N GLY A 52 -0.08 -6.99 16.42
CA GLY A 52 0.32 -8.28 15.88
C GLY A 52 -0.61 -9.40 16.35
N ALA A 53 -1.89 -9.08 16.55
CA ALA A 53 -2.88 -10.01 17.06
C ALA A 53 -3.19 -11.14 16.04
N PRO A 54 -3.40 -12.39 16.47
CA PRO A 54 -3.70 -13.50 15.58
C PRO A 54 -5.17 -13.47 15.11
N ILE A 55 -5.46 -12.70 14.05
CA ILE A 55 -6.83 -12.57 13.53
C ILE A 55 -7.14 -13.72 12.56
N ALA A 56 -8.18 -14.52 12.84
CA ALA A 56 -8.70 -15.52 11.91
C ALA A 56 -9.65 -14.92 10.86
N GLY A 57 -10.40 -13.89 11.24
CA GLY A 57 -11.32 -13.20 10.35
C GLY A 57 -11.76 -11.86 10.92
N PHE A 58 -12.28 -11.01 10.04
CA PHE A 58 -12.84 -9.72 10.42
C PHE A 58 -14.17 -9.48 9.70
N VAL A 59 -15.14 -8.98 10.45
CA VAL A 59 -16.47 -8.62 9.98
C VAL A 59 -16.67 -7.13 10.21
N SER A 60 -17.10 -6.42 9.16
CA SER A 60 -17.39 -4.99 9.19
C SER A 60 -18.85 -4.75 8.88
N ILE A 61 -19.56 -4.14 9.84
CA ILE A 61 -20.95 -3.71 9.72
C ILE A 61 -20.96 -2.19 9.58
N GLU A 62 -21.09 -1.71 8.34
CA GLU A 62 -20.94 -0.30 7.98
C GLU A 62 -21.82 0.04 6.76
N ASN A 63 -22.52 1.17 6.79
CA ASN A 63 -23.41 1.61 5.71
C ASN A 63 -22.85 2.78 4.88
N ASN A 64 -21.83 3.48 5.37
CA ASN A 64 -21.19 4.57 4.66
C ASN A 64 -20.30 4.02 3.54
N MET A 65 -20.69 4.29 2.29
CA MET A 65 -20.02 3.78 1.10
C MET A 65 -18.56 4.24 0.97
N GLU A 66 -18.25 5.46 1.43
CA GLU A 66 -16.90 6.01 1.41
C GLU A 66 -15.99 5.29 2.41
N ALA A 67 -16.51 4.95 3.58
CA ALA A 67 -15.84 4.18 4.61
C ALA A 67 -15.61 2.72 4.16
N ILE A 68 -16.66 2.06 3.63
CA ILE A 68 -16.55 0.72 3.03
C ILE A 68 -15.48 0.67 1.93
N ARG A 69 -15.35 1.73 1.11
CA ARG A 69 -14.28 1.83 0.10
C ARG A 69 -12.88 1.87 0.72
N VAL A 70 -12.71 2.57 1.84
CA VAL A 70 -11.45 2.58 2.60
C VAL A 70 -11.15 1.18 3.12
N ILE A 71 -12.14 0.51 3.72
CA ILE A 71 -11.96 -0.83 4.28
C ILE A 71 -11.60 -1.82 3.18
N ARG A 72 -12.37 -1.90 2.10
CA ARG A 72 -12.10 -2.82 0.97
C ARG A 72 -10.75 -2.59 0.30
N ALA A 73 -10.22 -1.37 0.37
CA ALA A 73 -8.92 -1.04 -0.20
C ALA A 73 -7.76 -1.49 0.70
N ASN A 74 -7.94 -1.45 2.02
CA ASN A 74 -6.91 -1.79 3.00
C ASN A 74 -7.00 -3.26 3.49
N TYR A 75 -8.21 -3.81 3.54
CA TYR A 75 -8.55 -5.15 4.06
C TYR A 75 -9.55 -5.88 3.15
N PRO A 76 -9.13 -6.38 1.97
CA PRO A 76 -10.05 -7.00 1.01
C PRO A 76 -10.68 -8.32 1.50
N SER A 77 -10.14 -8.96 2.53
CA SER A 77 -10.68 -10.19 3.13
C SER A 77 -11.81 -9.94 4.13
N THR A 78 -12.00 -8.69 4.57
CA THR A 78 -13.04 -8.33 5.55
C THR A 78 -14.43 -8.62 4.98
N GLN A 79 -15.23 -9.37 5.74
CA GLN A 79 -16.63 -9.64 5.37
C GLN A 79 -17.47 -8.40 5.67
N HIS A 80 -18.29 -7.97 4.71
CA HIS A 80 -19.04 -6.73 4.81
C HIS A 80 -20.54 -6.95 4.91
N PHE A 81 -21.16 -6.30 5.90
CA PHE A 81 -22.61 -6.19 6.04
C PHE A 81 -22.98 -4.71 6.12
N SER A 82 -24.03 -4.30 5.42
CA SER A 82 -24.33 -2.87 5.27
C SER A 82 -25.05 -2.28 6.47
N ASP A 83 -26.11 -2.92 6.95
CA ASP A 83 -26.99 -2.35 7.97
C ASP A 83 -27.01 -3.25 9.20
N ILE A 84 -26.64 -2.67 10.34
CA ILE A 84 -26.67 -3.35 11.64
C ILE A 84 -28.08 -3.84 11.99
N ARG A 85 -29.13 -3.18 11.49
CA ARG A 85 -30.51 -3.57 11.77
C ARG A 85 -30.90 -4.89 11.09
N SER A 86 -30.27 -5.20 9.96
CA SER A 86 -30.49 -6.46 9.23
C SER A 86 -29.51 -7.56 9.61
N PHE A 87 -28.49 -7.25 10.41
CA PHE A 87 -27.51 -8.22 10.87
C PHE A 87 -28.02 -8.90 12.15
N GLY A 88 -28.19 -10.22 12.11
CA GLY A 88 -28.76 -10.97 13.22
C GLY A 88 -28.37 -12.45 13.22
N GLU A 89 -29.21 -13.28 13.84
CA GLU A 89 -28.92 -14.68 14.17
C GLU A 89 -28.38 -15.50 13.00
N ALA A 90 -29.01 -15.42 11.83
CA ALA A 90 -28.57 -16.18 10.66
C ALA A 90 -27.13 -15.84 10.23
N GLN A 91 -26.74 -14.56 10.29
CA GLN A 91 -25.39 -14.13 9.94
C GLN A 91 -24.39 -14.54 11.03
N VAL A 92 -24.72 -14.35 12.30
CA VAL A 92 -23.85 -14.73 13.43
C VAL A 92 -23.61 -16.25 13.44
N ARG A 93 -24.65 -17.06 13.22
CA ARG A 93 -24.54 -18.52 13.08
C ARG A 93 -23.63 -18.91 11.93
N GLN A 94 -23.77 -18.27 10.77
CA GLN A 94 -22.91 -18.53 9.62
C GLN A 94 -21.44 -18.20 9.92
N LEU A 95 -21.18 -17.13 10.69
CA LEU A 95 -19.83 -16.80 11.15
C LEU A 95 -19.29 -17.86 12.10
N ALA A 96 -20.10 -18.33 13.06
CA ALA A 96 -19.71 -19.39 13.98
C ALA A 96 -19.30 -20.68 13.26
N LEU A 97 -20.05 -21.06 12.22
CA LEU A 97 -19.71 -22.19 11.33
C LEU A 97 -18.43 -21.95 10.50
N SER A 98 -18.16 -20.70 10.12
CA SER A 98 -17.00 -20.34 9.31
C SER A 98 -15.72 -20.22 10.13
N PHE A 99 -15.84 -19.96 11.45
CA PHE A 99 -14.73 -19.73 12.36
C PHE A 99 -14.79 -20.63 13.62
N PRO A 100 -14.85 -21.97 13.47
CA PRO A 100 -15.08 -22.89 14.59
C PRO A 100 -13.91 -23.02 15.57
N ARG A 101 -12.75 -22.41 15.26
CA ARG A 101 -11.52 -22.46 16.09
C ARG A 101 -11.18 -21.12 16.74
N VAL A 102 -12.02 -20.11 16.56
CA VAL A 102 -11.82 -18.82 17.23
C VAL A 102 -12.02 -19.00 18.72
N GLN A 103 -11.12 -18.40 19.50
CA GLN A 103 -11.16 -18.42 20.97
C GLN A 103 -11.67 -17.11 21.55
N LEU A 104 -11.52 -16.01 20.80
CA LEU A 104 -11.98 -14.69 21.20
C LEU A 104 -12.76 -14.04 20.05
N VAL A 105 -14.03 -13.73 20.31
CA VAL A 105 -14.81 -12.79 19.49
C VAL A 105 -14.70 -11.42 20.13
N LEU A 106 -14.14 -10.46 19.39
CA LEU A 106 -13.96 -9.09 19.85
C LEU A 106 -14.89 -8.17 19.07
N ILE A 107 -15.90 -7.64 19.74
CA ILE A 107 -16.85 -6.69 19.19
C ILE A 107 -16.37 -5.28 19.51
N GLY A 108 -16.14 -4.46 18.49
CA GLY A 108 -15.90 -3.03 18.65
C GLY A 108 -17.04 -2.23 18.05
N ALA A 109 -17.61 -1.29 18.81
CA ALA A 109 -18.77 -0.51 18.39
C ALA A 109 -18.60 0.99 18.62
N GLY A 110 -18.86 1.80 17.59
CA GLY A 110 -18.85 3.26 17.70
C GLY A 110 -20.14 3.87 17.16
N PRO A 111 -21.27 3.77 17.89
CA PRO A 111 -22.55 4.25 17.37
C PRO A 111 -22.53 5.75 17.05
N PRO A 112 -23.34 6.20 16.07
CA PRO A 112 -23.35 7.60 15.64
C PRO A 112 -23.61 8.57 16.81
N CYS A 113 -22.67 9.49 17.07
CA CYS A 113 -22.70 10.35 18.25
C CYS A 113 -23.42 11.70 18.05
N GLN A 114 -24.03 11.95 16.89
CA GLN A 114 -24.60 13.27 16.56
C GLN A 114 -25.77 13.65 17.46
N GLY A 115 -26.53 12.68 17.96
CA GLY A 115 -27.63 12.91 18.90
C GLY A 115 -27.17 13.17 20.33
N VAL A 116 -25.91 12.91 20.67
CA VAL A 116 -25.38 12.98 22.06
C VAL A 116 -24.24 14.00 22.23
N SER A 117 -23.57 14.38 21.13
CA SER A 117 -22.44 15.31 21.15
C SER A 117 -22.86 16.74 21.52
N ALA A 118 -22.14 17.36 22.45
CA ALA A 118 -22.33 18.77 22.80
C ALA A 118 -21.99 19.75 21.65
N LEU A 119 -21.31 19.29 20.59
CA LEU A 119 -21.06 20.10 19.40
C LEU A 119 -22.32 20.29 18.54
N ASN A 120 -23.35 19.46 18.75
CA ASN A 120 -24.64 19.63 18.09
C ASN A 120 -25.61 20.36 19.03
N ALA A 121 -25.89 21.63 18.72
CA ALA A 121 -26.85 22.44 19.47
C ALA A 121 -28.29 21.87 19.41
N GLY A 122 -28.63 21.12 18.34
CA GLY A 122 -29.92 20.46 18.14
C GLY A 122 -29.89 18.97 18.47
N ARG A 123 -29.12 18.55 19.48
CA ARG A 123 -29.03 17.16 19.91
C ARG A 123 -30.33 16.68 20.57
N LEU A 124 -30.78 15.47 20.24
CA LEU A 124 -32.02 14.87 20.76
C LEU A 124 -31.77 13.81 21.88
N GLY A 125 -30.51 13.54 22.20
CA GLY A 125 -30.12 12.54 23.20
C GLY A 125 -30.01 11.13 22.65
N ALA A 126 -29.66 10.19 23.54
CA ALA A 126 -29.40 8.79 23.21
C ALA A 126 -30.66 8.00 22.84
N VAL A 127 -31.84 8.41 23.32
CA VAL A 127 -33.11 7.69 23.12
C VAL A 127 -33.90 8.23 21.93
N GLU A 128 -34.07 9.55 21.86
CA GLU A 128 -34.95 10.16 20.82
C GLU A 128 -34.25 10.28 19.46
N ASP A 129 -32.91 10.38 19.41
CA ASP A 129 -32.20 10.42 18.13
C ASP A 129 -32.20 9.02 17.48
N PRO A 130 -32.73 8.85 16.25
CA PRO A 130 -32.85 7.55 15.60
C PRO A 130 -31.50 6.92 15.22
N ARG A 131 -30.40 7.69 15.26
CA ARG A 131 -29.05 7.19 14.99
C ARG A 131 -28.37 6.78 16.29
N SER A 132 -28.52 7.58 17.36
CA SER A 132 -27.88 7.34 18.65
C SER A 132 -28.55 6.20 19.43
N SER A 133 -29.86 6.02 19.27
CA SER A 133 -30.63 4.91 19.85
C SER A 133 -30.18 3.51 19.38
N LEU A 134 -29.46 3.45 18.25
CA LEU A 134 -28.87 2.20 17.75
C LEU A 134 -27.76 1.65 18.67
N GLN A 135 -27.29 2.38 19.68
CA GLN A 135 -26.39 1.84 20.72
C GLN A 135 -26.95 0.57 21.37
N SER A 136 -28.28 0.52 21.58
CA SER A 136 -28.96 -0.65 22.17
C SER A 136 -28.78 -1.94 21.35
N ARG A 137 -28.52 -1.83 20.04
CA ARG A 137 -28.22 -2.98 19.19
C ARG A 137 -26.89 -3.63 19.52
N VAL A 138 -25.93 -2.89 20.07
CA VAL A 138 -24.59 -3.40 20.40
C VAL A 138 -24.69 -4.43 21.53
N ALA A 139 -25.38 -4.09 22.62
CA ALA A 139 -25.63 -5.01 23.73
C ALA A 139 -26.37 -6.28 23.27
N TRP A 140 -27.43 -6.12 22.47
CA TRP A 140 -28.16 -7.25 21.91
C TRP A 140 -27.27 -8.14 21.02
N LEU A 141 -26.42 -7.55 20.16
CA LEU A 141 -25.50 -8.31 19.34
C LEU A 141 -24.47 -9.06 20.18
N ARG A 142 -23.90 -8.43 21.23
CA ARG A 142 -23.00 -9.11 22.17
C ARG A 142 -23.65 -10.38 22.72
N ASP A 143 -24.87 -10.28 23.20
CA ASP A 143 -25.59 -11.42 23.79
C ASP A 143 -25.86 -12.52 22.76
N LEU A 144 -26.17 -12.14 21.51
CA LEU A 144 -26.32 -13.07 20.40
C LEU A 144 -25.00 -13.77 20.03
N PHE A 145 -23.87 -13.06 20.01
CA PHE A 145 -22.55 -13.67 19.79
C PHE A 145 -22.18 -14.63 20.93
N ILE A 146 -22.52 -14.30 22.19
CA ILE A 146 -22.34 -15.22 23.33
C ILE A 146 -23.12 -16.52 23.12
N GLN A 147 -24.36 -16.42 22.60
CA GLN A 147 -25.21 -17.59 22.34
C GLN A 147 -24.68 -18.46 21.19
N GLU A 148 -24.25 -17.86 20.07
CA GLU A 148 -23.83 -18.59 18.87
C GLU A 148 -22.36 -19.03 18.90
N PHE A 149 -21.52 -18.46 19.77
CA PHE A 149 -20.13 -18.85 19.98
C PHE A 149 -19.88 -19.38 21.41
N PRO A 150 -20.55 -20.45 21.85
CA PRO A 150 -20.46 -20.93 23.24
C PRO A 150 -19.06 -21.45 23.63
N TRP A 151 -18.19 -21.71 22.64
CA TRP A 151 -16.80 -22.14 22.87
C TRP A 151 -15.79 -21.00 22.91
N ALA A 152 -16.18 -19.79 22.48
CA ALA A 152 -15.29 -18.64 22.41
C ALA A 152 -15.66 -17.62 23.49
N LYS A 153 -14.66 -16.94 24.05
CA LYS A 153 -14.89 -15.76 24.86
C LYS A 153 -15.41 -14.64 23.96
N VAL A 154 -16.45 -13.94 24.38
CA VAL A 154 -16.95 -12.74 23.69
C VAL A 154 -16.63 -11.54 24.57
N GLN A 155 -16.00 -10.52 23.97
CA GLN A 155 -15.64 -9.27 24.64
C GLN A 155 -16.12 -8.09 23.79
N VAL A 156 -16.43 -6.98 24.44
CA VAL A 156 -16.99 -5.81 23.77
C VAL A 156 -16.29 -4.53 24.18
N LEU A 157 -16.00 -3.69 23.18
CA LEU A 157 -15.57 -2.32 23.33
C LEU A 157 -16.60 -1.43 22.65
N GLU A 158 -17.26 -0.56 23.41
CA GLU A 158 -18.09 0.50 22.85
C GLU A 158 -17.47 1.86 23.14
N GLU A 159 -17.43 2.74 22.15
CA GLU A 159 -16.88 4.10 22.25
C GLU A 159 -17.94 5.16 21.94
N SER A 160 -17.89 6.25 22.71
CA SER A 160 -18.67 7.46 22.39
C SER A 160 -18.02 8.74 22.92
N VAL A 161 -18.59 9.88 22.58
CA VAL A 161 -18.06 11.21 22.90
C VAL A 161 -18.08 11.51 24.40
N ALA A 162 -16.96 12.01 24.94
CA ALA A 162 -16.90 12.41 26.36
C ALA A 162 -17.72 13.67 26.69
N SER A 163 -18.20 14.40 25.68
CA SER A 163 -19.06 15.58 25.85
C SER A 163 -20.55 15.25 25.97
N MET A 164 -20.89 13.96 25.98
CA MET A 164 -22.25 13.44 26.20
C MET A 164 -22.81 13.88 27.56
N ALA A 165 -24.11 14.17 27.62
CA ALA A 165 -24.78 14.52 28.87
C ALA A 165 -24.78 13.34 29.86
N ALA A 166 -24.89 13.62 31.15
CA ALA A 166 -24.87 12.57 32.18
C ALA A 166 -26.01 11.54 32.01
N ILE A 167 -27.20 12.00 31.60
CA ILE A 167 -28.37 11.14 31.37
C ILE A 167 -28.17 10.20 30.19
N ASP A 168 -27.64 10.70 29.06
CA ASP A 168 -27.34 9.88 27.88
C ASP A 168 -26.27 8.82 28.22
N ARG A 169 -25.26 9.20 29.02
CA ARG A 169 -24.22 8.27 29.48
C ARG A 169 -24.80 7.15 30.35
N ALA A 170 -25.81 7.45 31.16
CA ALA A 170 -26.53 6.42 31.92
C ALA A 170 -27.25 5.44 31.00
N THR A 171 -27.90 5.91 29.93
CA THR A 171 -28.56 5.03 28.95
C THR A 171 -27.58 4.05 28.30
N TYR A 172 -26.38 4.50 27.92
CA TYR A 172 -25.34 3.62 27.38
C TYR A 172 -24.84 2.61 28.45
N SER A 173 -24.57 3.09 29.66
CA SER A 173 -24.03 2.24 30.74
C SER A 173 -25.03 1.19 31.22
N GLU A 174 -26.32 1.54 31.30
CA GLU A 174 -27.39 0.61 31.64
C GLU A 174 -27.60 -0.44 30.54
N SER A 175 -27.57 -0.03 29.27
CA SER A 175 -27.65 -0.93 28.10
C SER A 175 -26.50 -1.96 28.09
N MET A 176 -25.28 -1.51 28.37
CA MET A 176 -24.10 -2.38 28.38
C MET A 176 -23.96 -3.20 29.66
N GLY A 177 -24.46 -2.69 30.79
CA GLY A 177 -24.39 -3.33 32.10
C GLY A 177 -23.11 -3.01 32.90
N PHE A 178 -22.30 -2.04 32.46
CA PHE A 178 -21.09 -1.60 33.16
C PHE A 178 -20.75 -0.13 32.86
N LEU A 179 -19.89 0.47 33.70
CA LEU A 179 -19.52 1.88 33.61
C LEU A 179 -18.33 2.10 32.65
N PRO A 180 -18.26 3.28 31.99
CA PRO A 180 -17.16 3.58 31.08
C PRO A 180 -15.92 4.12 31.81
N VAL A 181 -14.79 4.00 31.12
CA VAL A 181 -13.59 4.79 31.40
C VAL A 181 -13.52 5.99 30.45
N ARG A 182 -13.04 7.14 30.93
CA ARG A 182 -12.81 8.34 30.11
C ARG A 182 -11.33 8.49 29.81
N ILE A 183 -10.95 8.44 28.54
CA ILE A 183 -9.55 8.55 28.10
C ILE A 183 -9.42 9.65 27.06
N CYS A 184 -8.34 10.43 27.12
CA CYS A 184 -7.99 11.40 26.08
C CYS A 184 -6.70 10.97 25.36
N ALA A 185 -6.70 11.04 24.04
CA ALA A 185 -5.54 10.68 23.23
C ALA A 185 -4.34 11.64 23.36
N SER A 186 -4.50 12.81 24.01
CA SER A 186 -3.48 13.87 24.05
C SER A 186 -2.16 13.49 24.72
N GLY A 187 -2.14 12.45 25.54
CA GLY A 187 -0.90 11.99 26.17
C GLY A 187 -0.20 10.83 25.45
N VAL A 188 -0.73 10.40 24.30
CA VAL A 188 -0.15 9.37 23.42
C VAL A 188 -0.18 9.78 21.94
N SER A 189 -0.60 11.01 21.64
CA SER A 189 -0.72 11.60 20.31
C SER A 189 -0.82 13.13 20.40
N LEU A 190 -0.57 13.83 19.28
CA LEU A 190 -0.74 15.27 19.16
C LEU A 190 -2.21 15.74 19.10
N CYS A 191 -3.19 14.85 19.19
CA CYS A 191 -4.61 15.22 19.14
C CYS A 191 -5.30 15.00 20.48
N ALA A 192 -5.91 16.06 21.03
CA ALA A 192 -6.85 15.94 22.13
C ALA A 192 -8.15 15.31 21.63
N ARG A 193 -8.45 14.09 22.07
CA ARG A 193 -9.65 13.35 21.70
C ARG A 193 -10.24 12.64 22.94
N PRO A 194 -10.91 13.37 23.84
CA PRO A 194 -11.53 12.77 25.02
C PRO A 194 -12.76 11.94 24.61
N ARG A 195 -12.79 10.69 25.04
CA ARG A 195 -13.84 9.70 24.74
C ARG A 195 -14.17 8.84 25.95
N LEU A 196 -15.37 8.28 25.93
CA LEU A 196 -15.84 7.27 26.88
C LEU A 196 -15.71 5.90 26.22
N TYR A 197 -15.20 4.93 26.96
CA TYR A 197 -15.02 3.56 26.52
C TYR A 197 -15.69 2.62 27.52
N TRP A 198 -16.69 1.89 27.06
CA TRP A 198 -17.30 0.78 27.78
C TRP A 198 -16.55 -0.48 27.37
N ILE A 199 -15.86 -1.09 28.34
CA ILE A 199 -15.14 -2.35 28.17
C ILE A 199 -15.51 -3.33 29.28
N ASP A 200 -15.50 -4.63 28.98
CA ASP A 200 -15.82 -5.70 29.94
C ASP A 200 -14.59 -6.44 30.48
N TRP A 201 -13.38 -5.92 30.22
CA TRP A 201 -12.11 -6.44 30.75
C TRP A 201 -11.40 -5.44 31.65
N ARG A 202 -10.46 -5.96 32.45
CA ARG A 202 -9.65 -5.17 33.38
C ARG A 202 -8.50 -4.48 32.66
N LEU A 203 -8.18 -3.26 33.09
CA LEU A 203 -7.01 -2.50 32.65
C LEU A 203 -5.90 -2.65 33.69
N ASN A 204 -4.67 -2.90 33.22
CA ASN A 204 -3.51 -3.00 34.08
C ASN A 204 -2.89 -1.61 34.29
N LEU A 205 -2.44 -1.35 35.51
CA LEU A 205 -1.59 -0.21 35.81
C LEU A 205 -0.18 -0.50 35.28
N GLU A 206 0.38 0.46 34.55
CA GLU A 206 1.73 0.41 34.02
C GLU A 206 2.30 1.84 33.96
N ASP A 207 3.60 1.96 33.69
CA ASP A 207 4.26 3.26 33.57
C ASP A 207 3.55 4.15 32.54
N GLY A 208 3.25 5.38 32.95
CA GLY A 208 2.53 6.35 32.14
C GLY A 208 1.00 6.18 32.11
N VAL A 209 0.43 5.37 33.01
CA VAL A 209 -1.03 5.26 33.20
C VAL A 209 -1.41 5.72 34.61
N ALA A 210 -2.32 6.71 34.71
CA ALA A 210 -2.92 7.14 35.96
C ALA A 210 -4.43 6.93 35.95
N VAL A 211 -4.94 6.23 36.95
CA VAL A 211 -6.38 6.06 37.19
C VAL A 211 -6.80 7.09 38.23
N LEU A 212 -7.73 7.98 37.86
CA LEU A 212 -8.23 9.02 38.76
C LEU A 212 -9.50 8.57 39.48
N GLU A 213 -9.88 9.31 40.51
CA GLU A 213 -11.14 9.07 41.22
C GLU A 213 -12.35 9.07 40.28
N GLU A 214 -13.24 8.10 40.49
CA GLU A 214 -14.50 7.98 39.78
C GLU A 214 -15.34 9.25 39.96
N ARG A 215 -16.03 9.66 38.89
CA ARG A 215 -16.88 10.86 38.87
C ARG A 215 -18.30 10.51 38.47
N GLY A 216 -19.26 11.12 39.16
CA GLY A 216 -20.69 10.89 38.94
C GLY A 216 -21.28 9.91 39.95
N ALA A 217 -22.49 9.42 39.70
CA ALA A 217 -23.17 8.46 40.57
C ALA A 217 -24.04 7.49 39.74
N GLY A 218 -24.20 6.26 40.22
CA GLY A 218 -24.96 5.21 39.54
C GLY A 218 -24.48 5.00 38.10
N TRP A 219 -25.41 4.77 37.16
CA TRP A 219 -25.09 4.60 35.74
C TRP A 219 -24.51 5.85 35.06
N GLN A 220 -24.53 7.01 35.71
CA GLN A 220 -23.89 8.22 35.20
C GLN A 220 -22.39 8.28 35.55
N ALA A 221 -21.89 7.38 36.40
CA ALA A 221 -20.50 7.40 36.82
C ALA A 221 -19.54 7.04 35.68
N PHE A 222 -18.29 7.48 35.79
CA PHE A 222 -17.20 7.08 34.90
C PHE A 222 -15.86 7.25 35.60
N THR A 223 -14.87 6.43 35.23
CA THR A 223 -13.51 6.51 35.77
C THR A 223 -12.58 7.21 34.77
N PRO A 224 -12.00 8.39 35.10
CA PRO A 224 -11.01 9.02 34.23
C PRO A 224 -9.67 8.27 34.25
N ILE A 225 -9.09 8.05 33.08
CA ILE A 225 -7.74 7.51 32.92
C ILE A 225 -6.90 8.48 32.10
N GLU A 226 -5.73 8.80 32.62
CA GLU A 226 -4.73 9.62 31.94
C GLU A 226 -3.59 8.73 31.45
N LEU A 227 -3.32 8.82 30.15
CA LEU A 227 -2.12 8.24 29.54
C LEU A 227 -1.10 9.37 29.42
N CYS A 228 0.14 9.15 29.82
CA CYS A 228 1.21 10.15 29.75
C CYS A 228 2.54 9.48 29.43
N ILE A 229 2.88 9.43 28.13
CA ILE A 229 4.10 8.80 27.63
C ILE A 229 4.68 9.64 26.49
N PRO A 230 6.01 9.80 26.40
CA PRO A 230 6.66 10.38 25.23
C PRO A 230 6.33 9.57 23.96
N PHE A 231 5.80 10.24 22.92
CA PHE A 231 5.46 9.63 21.63
C PHE A 231 6.31 10.14 20.46
N GLY A 232 7.42 10.80 20.76
CA GLY A 232 8.37 11.37 19.79
C GLY A 232 8.23 12.87 19.60
N ASP A 233 9.09 13.43 18.75
CA ASP A 233 9.08 14.86 18.46
C ASP A 233 7.87 15.21 17.60
N GLN A 234 7.22 16.33 17.89
CA GLN A 234 6.03 16.76 17.14
C GLN A 234 6.29 16.89 15.63
N CYS A 235 7.52 17.28 15.25
CA CYS A 235 7.95 17.40 13.87
C CYS A 235 7.93 16.06 13.09
N ASP A 236 7.88 14.92 13.79
CA ASP A 236 7.78 13.59 13.17
C ASP A 236 6.40 13.34 12.54
N PHE A 237 5.38 14.06 13.04
CA PHE A 237 3.98 13.95 12.64
C PHE A 237 3.53 15.06 11.67
N LEU A 238 4.44 15.97 11.31
CA LEU A 238 4.17 17.11 10.44
C LEU A 238 4.92 17.02 9.11
N SER A 239 4.37 17.67 8.08
CA SER A 239 5.05 17.80 6.79
C SER A 239 6.36 18.60 6.93
N PRO A 240 7.42 18.29 6.16
CA PRO A 240 8.68 19.01 6.23
C PRO A 240 8.53 20.53 6.09
N GLY A 241 9.17 21.27 6.98
CA GLY A 241 9.15 22.73 7.00
C GLY A 241 7.94 23.36 7.72
N TRP A 242 7.10 22.55 8.36
CA TRP A 242 6.02 22.99 9.23
C TRP A 242 6.34 22.71 10.69
N GLN A 243 5.90 23.60 11.57
CA GLN A 243 6.02 23.47 13.02
C GLN A 243 4.76 24.00 13.69
N GLU A 244 4.47 23.54 14.90
CA GLU A 244 3.38 24.10 15.71
C GLU A 244 3.65 25.55 16.07
N VAL A 245 2.60 26.35 16.16
CA VAL A 245 2.73 27.73 16.66
C VAL A 245 2.96 27.73 18.17
N GLU A 246 2.26 26.87 18.90
CA GLU A 246 2.42 26.68 20.35
C GLU A 246 2.87 25.24 20.62
N VAL A 247 4.15 25.09 20.95
CA VAL A 247 4.79 23.77 21.17
C VAL A 247 4.16 23.09 22.38
N ASN A 248 3.99 21.77 22.31
CA ASN A 248 3.39 20.92 23.35
C ASN A 248 1.89 21.17 23.62
N ARG A 249 1.20 21.95 22.77
CA ARG A 249 -0.26 22.05 22.83
C ARG A 249 -0.88 21.03 21.88
N PRO A 250 -1.69 20.07 22.39
CA PRO A 250 -2.42 19.17 21.52
C PRO A 250 -3.36 19.93 20.58
N PHE A 251 -3.44 19.49 19.33
CA PHE A 251 -4.49 19.93 18.42
C PHE A 251 -5.85 19.57 19.00
N PRO A 252 -6.88 20.42 18.80
CA PRO A 252 -8.22 20.08 19.22
C PRO A 252 -8.74 18.83 18.52
N THR A 253 -9.83 18.26 19.05
CA THR A 253 -10.46 17.08 18.46
C THR A 253 -10.76 17.32 16.98
N PHE A 254 -10.22 16.48 16.11
CA PHE A 254 -10.57 16.50 14.70
C PHE A 254 -12.03 16.08 14.54
N THR A 255 -12.86 17.02 14.06
CA THR A 255 -14.28 16.79 13.76
C THR A 255 -14.49 16.57 12.27
N THR A 256 -15.73 16.25 11.88
CA THR A 256 -16.11 16.13 10.46
C THR A 256 -15.91 17.43 9.69
N SER A 257 -15.51 17.33 8.42
CA SER A 257 -15.36 18.48 7.52
C SER A 257 -16.70 18.82 6.88
N ILE A 258 -17.31 19.92 7.28
CA ILE A 258 -18.64 20.33 6.80
C ILE A 258 -18.56 21.79 6.34
N PRO A 259 -18.11 22.05 5.09
CA PRO A 259 -18.14 23.42 4.55
C PRO A 259 -19.57 23.93 4.46
N LYS A 260 -19.78 25.18 4.88
CA LYS A 260 -21.08 25.87 4.91
C LYS A 260 -20.95 27.28 4.32
N GLU A 261 -22.06 27.83 3.83
CA GLU A 261 -22.11 29.24 3.42
C GLU A 261 -22.26 30.20 4.60
N ASN A 262 -22.75 29.70 5.75
CA ASN A 262 -23.02 30.49 6.94
C ASN A 262 -22.53 29.75 8.20
N PRO A 263 -22.19 30.47 9.29
CA PRO A 263 -21.63 29.90 10.53
C PRO A 263 -22.58 28.90 11.23
N GLY A 264 -23.88 28.98 10.96
CA GLY A 264 -24.91 28.21 11.66
C GLY A 264 -25.20 28.74 13.08
N PRO A 265 -26.22 28.19 13.76
CA PRO A 265 -26.59 28.62 15.09
C PRO A 265 -25.57 28.16 16.15
N GLN A 266 -25.20 29.05 17.06
CA GLN A 266 -24.35 28.80 18.23
C GLN A 266 -23.07 27.96 17.96
N PRO A 267 -22.13 28.48 17.14
CA PRO A 267 -20.88 27.77 16.85
C PRO A 267 -20.06 27.53 18.12
N ALA A 268 -19.73 26.27 18.41
CA ALA A 268 -19.01 25.90 19.61
C ALA A 268 -17.67 26.66 19.72
N GLY A 269 -17.43 27.33 20.85
CA GLY A 269 -16.18 28.02 21.16
C GLY A 269 -15.94 29.34 20.43
N LEU A 270 -16.94 29.92 19.76
CA LEU A 270 -16.83 31.21 19.08
C LEU A 270 -16.34 32.33 20.02
N GLN A 271 -16.79 32.33 21.27
CA GLN A 271 -16.41 33.28 22.31
C GLN A 271 -14.91 33.25 22.66
N SER A 272 -14.21 32.17 22.32
CA SER A 272 -12.77 32.02 22.55
C SER A 272 -11.92 32.44 21.35
N CYS A 273 -12.55 32.96 20.29
CA CYS A 273 -11.88 33.27 19.03
C CYS A 273 -11.54 34.75 18.91
N ASP A 274 -10.30 35.05 18.50
CA ASP A 274 -9.90 36.39 18.10
C ASP A 274 -10.42 36.76 16.69
N THR A 275 -10.35 38.05 16.35
CA THR A 275 -10.82 38.57 15.07
C THR A 275 -10.16 37.88 13.87
N ASP A 276 -8.89 37.48 13.99
CA ASP A 276 -8.17 36.84 12.89
C ASP A 276 -8.54 35.35 12.75
N ALA A 277 -8.88 34.67 13.85
CA ALA A 277 -9.41 33.32 13.85
C ALA A 277 -10.78 33.29 13.16
N ILE A 278 -11.65 34.26 13.46
CA ILE A 278 -12.95 34.41 12.80
C ILE A 278 -12.77 34.65 11.29
N LYS A 279 -11.83 35.52 10.88
CA LYS A 279 -11.53 35.72 9.44
C LYS A 279 -11.05 34.44 8.77
N ARG A 280 -10.13 33.69 9.39
CA ARG A 280 -9.66 32.40 8.85
C ARG A 280 -10.79 31.37 8.73
N TRP A 281 -11.68 31.35 9.72
CA TRP A 281 -12.84 30.46 9.76
C TRP A 281 -13.86 30.76 8.66
N ASP A 282 -14.17 32.04 8.45
CA ASP A 282 -15.00 32.53 7.35
C ASP A 282 -14.40 32.21 5.98
N MET A 283 -13.10 32.48 5.79
CA MET A 283 -12.36 32.14 4.56
C MET A 283 -12.36 30.63 4.23
N ASP A 284 -12.44 29.77 5.25
CA ASP A 284 -12.54 28.32 5.09
C ASP A 284 -14.00 27.82 5.09
N ARG A 285 -14.98 28.71 4.85
CA ARG A 285 -16.40 28.36 4.72
C ARG A 285 -16.95 27.66 5.97
N PHE A 286 -16.58 28.17 7.14
CA PHE A 286 -17.08 27.69 8.43
C PHE A 286 -16.93 26.17 8.65
N ARG A 287 -15.92 25.56 8.02
CA ARG A 287 -15.80 24.10 7.82
C ARG A 287 -15.69 23.29 9.11
N PHE A 288 -14.96 23.82 10.08
CA PHE A 288 -14.73 23.22 11.41
C PHE A 288 -15.22 24.18 12.51
N PRO A 289 -15.33 23.74 13.78
CA PRO A 289 -15.64 24.67 14.87
C PRO A 289 -14.66 25.85 14.94
N PRO A 290 -15.12 27.07 15.24
CA PRO A 290 -14.30 28.29 15.11
C PRO A 290 -13.03 28.27 15.98
N TYR A 291 -13.07 27.67 17.17
CA TYR A 291 -11.91 27.60 18.06
C TYR A 291 -10.70 26.88 17.43
N THR A 292 -10.90 26.00 16.44
CA THR A 292 -9.79 25.32 15.76
C THR A 292 -8.96 26.26 14.88
N TYR A 293 -9.43 27.48 14.63
CA TYR A 293 -8.75 28.50 13.82
C TYR A 293 -7.97 29.51 14.67
N ASN A 294 -8.01 29.36 16.01
CA ASN A 294 -7.15 30.10 16.92
C ASN A 294 -5.68 29.81 16.62
N ARG A 295 -4.84 30.85 16.67
CA ARG A 295 -3.41 30.76 16.32
C ARG A 295 -2.68 29.63 17.08
N ALA A 296 -3.05 29.41 18.34
CA ALA A 296 -2.54 28.34 19.21
C ALA A 296 -2.76 26.90 18.67
N HIS A 297 -3.72 26.70 17.77
CA HIS A 297 -4.08 25.39 17.21
C HIS A 297 -3.65 25.22 15.75
N LEU A 298 -2.81 26.12 15.24
CA LEU A 298 -2.31 26.10 13.87
C LEU A 298 -0.84 25.70 13.82
N ILE A 299 -0.40 25.35 12.61
CA ILE A 299 1.00 25.16 12.25
C ILE A 299 1.45 26.28 11.32
N ILE A 300 2.74 26.61 11.41
CA ILE A 300 3.39 27.69 10.68
C ILE A 300 4.60 27.16 9.90
N ASN A 301 4.87 27.76 8.75
CA ASN A 301 6.09 27.50 7.98
C ASN A 301 7.07 28.69 8.04
N LYS A 302 8.26 28.54 7.45
CA LYS A 302 9.28 29.62 7.40
C LYS A 302 8.81 30.91 6.70
N ALA A 303 7.78 30.83 5.86
CA ALA A 303 7.18 31.98 5.18
C ALA A 303 6.07 32.66 6.00
N GLY A 304 5.82 32.21 7.24
CA GLY A 304 4.78 32.75 8.10
C GLY A 304 3.35 32.30 7.76
N VAL A 305 3.19 31.35 6.83
CA VAL A 305 1.88 30.85 6.43
C VAL A 305 1.32 29.96 7.53
N LEU A 306 0.08 30.23 7.95
CA LEU A 306 -0.66 29.46 8.95
C LEU A 306 -1.64 28.50 8.28
N ARG A 307 -1.73 27.27 8.79
CA ARG A 307 -2.79 26.31 8.40
C ARG A 307 -3.10 25.32 9.52
N GLN A 308 -4.18 24.57 9.35
CA GLN A 308 -4.45 23.38 10.15
C GLN A 308 -3.64 22.18 9.63
N PRO A 309 -3.47 21.12 10.45
CA PRO A 309 -2.97 19.83 9.98
C PRO A 309 -3.79 19.31 8.79
N ASN A 310 -3.10 18.87 7.75
CA ASN A 310 -3.69 18.31 6.54
C ASN A 310 -4.16 16.87 6.77
N VAL A 311 -4.81 16.27 5.77
CA VAL A 311 -5.39 14.93 5.89
C VAL A 311 -4.37 13.86 6.30
N GLU A 312 -3.18 13.86 5.70
CA GLU A 312 -2.16 12.84 5.98
C GLU A 312 -1.56 13.00 7.38
N GLU A 313 -1.38 14.24 7.84
CA GLU A 313 -0.96 14.55 9.21
C GLU A 313 -2.03 14.07 10.21
N ARG A 314 -3.32 14.29 9.93
CA ARG A 314 -4.43 13.80 10.77
C ARG A 314 -4.55 12.28 10.79
N GLU A 315 -4.32 11.60 9.66
CA GLU A 315 -4.26 10.12 9.60
C GLU A 315 -3.23 9.60 10.60
N ILE A 316 -2.00 10.11 10.52
CA ILE A 316 -0.89 9.66 11.36
C ILE A 316 -1.13 10.00 12.83
N MET A 317 -1.60 11.22 13.14
CA MET A 317 -1.93 11.63 14.52
C MET A 317 -3.02 10.74 15.13
N LEU A 318 -4.01 10.31 14.35
CA LEU A 318 -5.03 9.36 14.82
C LEU A 318 -4.53 7.90 14.83
N GLY A 319 -3.30 7.67 14.40
CA GLY A 319 -2.63 6.38 14.38
C GLY A 319 -2.94 5.51 13.18
N PHE A 320 -3.53 6.05 12.12
CA PHE A 320 -3.70 5.36 10.84
C PHE A 320 -2.41 5.42 9.98
N PRO A 321 -2.21 4.46 9.07
CA PRO A 321 -1.22 4.56 8.00
C PRO A 321 -1.34 5.87 7.20
N ARG A 322 -0.22 6.35 6.68
CA ARG A 322 -0.24 7.54 5.81
C ARG A 322 -0.96 7.21 4.50
N GLY A 323 -1.94 8.02 4.12
CA GLY A 323 -2.76 7.80 2.93
C GLY A 323 -3.86 6.75 3.11
N TYR A 324 -4.11 6.28 4.32
CA TYR A 324 -5.09 5.23 4.62
C TYR A 324 -6.49 5.50 4.02
N THR A 325 -6.94 6.76 4.06
CA THR A 325 -8.27 7.16 3.57
C THR A 325 -8.29 7.55 2.09
N GLN A 326 -7.17 7.47 1.35
CA GLN A 326 -7.11 7.89 -0.05
C GLN A 326 -8.17 7.21 -0.93
N ALA A 327 -8.56 5.98 -0.57
CA ALA A 327 -9.49 5.15 -1.34
C ALA A 327 -10.96 5.56 -1.24
N CYS A 328 -11.33 6.52 -0.39
CA CYS A 328 -12.71 6.81 0.02
C CYS A 328 -13.69 7.16 -1.12
N LEU A 329 -13.20 7.70 -2.25
CA LEU A 329 -14.02 7.99 -3.44
C LEU A 329 -13.51 7.24 -4.68
N PRO A 330 -14.29 7.07 -5.76
CA PRO A 330 -13.78 6.56 -7.04
C PRO A 330 -12.69 7.46 -7.62
N GLU A 331 -11.68 6.91 -8.29
CA GLU A 331 -10.53 7.64 -8.86
C GLU A 331 -10.93 8.83 -9.76
N GLY A 332 -11.96 8.65 -10.60
CA GLY A 332 -12.49 9.73 -11.44
C GLY A 332 -13.09 10.89 -10.64
N VAL A 333 -13.69 10.61 -9.48
CA VAL A 333 -14.23 11.64 -8.58
C VAL A 333 -13.11 12.37 -7.84
N ARG A 334 -12.06 11.65 -7.40
CA ARG A 334 -10.89 12.27 -6.75
C ARG A 334 -10.23 13.31 -7.65
N SER A 335 -10.08 12.99 -8.93
CA SER A 335 -9.44 13.87 -9.90
C SER A 335 -10.31 15.06 -10.29
N SER A 336 -11.63 14.86 -10.46
CA SER A 336 -12.56 15.92 -10.88
C SER A 336 -13.04 16.80 -9.74
N ARG A 337 -13.09 16.29 -8.50
CA ARG A 337 -13.58 16.99 -7.30
C ARG A 337 -12.59 16.83 -6.13
N PRO A 338 -11.39 17.40 -6.21
CA PRO A 338 -10.35 17.22 -5.20
C PRO A 338 -10.74 17.75 -3.82
N LYS A 339 -11.49 18.85 -3.73
CA LYS A 339 -11.98 19.39 -2.44
C LYS A 339 -12.98 18.45 -1.76
N LEU A 340 -13.94 17.90 -2.52
CA LEU A 340 -14.89 16.91 -2.00
C LEU A 340 -14.14 15.67 -1.49
N TRP A 341 -13.11 15.24 -2.22
CA TRP A 341 -12.27 14.12 -1.81
C TRP A 341 -11.54 14.41 -0.50
N GLU A 342 -10.92 15.59 -0.38
CA GLU A 342 -10.27 16.02 0.86
C GLU A 342 -11.25 16.08 2.04
N ASP A 343 -12.42 16.69 1.85
CA ASP A 343 -13.47 16.80 2.87
C ASP A 343 -14.05 15.46 3.30
N THR A 344 -14.20 14.53 2.36
CA THR A 344 -14.64 13.16 2.65
C THR A 344 -13.62 12.47 3.56
N ARG A 345 -12.33 12.56 3.23
CA ARG A 345 -11.26 11.96 4.05
C ARG A 345 -11.23 12.55 5.46
N LEU A 346 -11.29 13.89 5.57
CA LEU A 346 -11.33 14.59 6.85
C LEU A 346 -12.56 14.19 7.68
N SER A 347 -13.71 13.99 7.03
CA SER A 347 -14.93 13.56 7.70
C SER A 347 -14.85 12.13 8.25
N LEU A 348 -14.29 11.20 7.47
CA LEU A 348 -14.05 9.83 7.94
C LEU A 348 -13.11 9.80 9.16
N LEU A 349 -12.03 10.59 9.13
CA LEU A 349 -11.11 10.73 10.28
C LEU A 349 -11.78 11.37 11.49
N GLY A 350 -12.64 12.37 11.25
CA GLY A 350 -13.43 13.02 12.30
C GLY A 350 -14.32 12.03 13.07
N ASN A 351 -14.87 11.04 12.37
CA ASN A 351 -15.73 10.00 12.97
C ASN A 351 -14.95 8.77 13.50
N SER A 352 -13.71 8.54 13.07
CA SER A 352 -12.91 7.37 13.46
C SER A 352 -12.46 7.36 14.92
N TRP A 353 -11.92 6.25 15.44
CA TRP A 353 -11.28 6.23 16.75
C TRP A 353 -9.84 6.75 16.74
N SER A 354 -9.33 7.08 17.93
CA SER A 354 -7.88 7.15 18.14
C SER A 354 -7.33 5.72 18.24
N VAL A 355 -6.62 5.28 17.20
CA VAL A 355 -6.01 3.94 17.16
C VAL A 355 -5.02 3.71 18.32
N PRO A 356 -4.20 4.70 18.76
CA PRO A 356 -3.32 4.51 19.92
C PRO A 356 -4.06 4.15 21.21
N VAL A 357 -5.15 4.86 21.52
CA VAL A 357 -5.97 4.58 22.71
C VAL A 357 -6.63 3.21 22.62
N VAL A 358 -7.25 2.91 21.47
CA VAL A 358 -7.91 1.60 21.25
C VAL A 358 -6.88 0.47 21.32
N SER A 359 -5.69 0.65 20.77
CA SER A 359 -4.63 -0.37 20.84
C SER A 359 -4.18 -0.62 22.29
N TRP A 360 -4.14 0.41 23.13
CA TRP A 360 -3.82 0.22 24.55
C TRP A 360 -4.93 -0.54 25.30
N LEU A 361 -6.20 -0.22 25.02
CA LEU A 361 -7.34 -0.95 25.58
C LEU A 361 -7.29 -2.44 25.19
N LEU A 362 -7.11 -2.73 23.91
CA LEU A 362 -7.03 -4.10 23.39
C LEU A 362 -5.79 -4.83 23.88
N LYS A 363 -4.66 -4.15 24.00
CA LYS A 363 -3.42 -4.71 24.54
C LYS A 363 -3.64 -5.31 25.93
N ASN A 364 -4.39 -4.64 26.80
CA ASN A 364 -4.72 -5.18 28.13
C ASN A 364 -5.49 -6.49 28.05
N LEU A 365 -6.49 -6.58 27.16
CA LEU A 365 -7.24 -7.82 26.93
C LEU A 365 -6.35 -8.92 26.34
N LEU A 366 -5.68 -8.64 25.22
CA LEU A 366 -4.97 -9.67 24.47
C LEU A 366 -3.76 -10.23 25.20
N VAL A 367 -3.08 -9.42 26.04
CA VAL A 367 -2.02 -9.91 26.93
C VAL A 367 -2.60 -10.81 28.02
N ALA A 368 -3.74 -10.42 28.62
CA ALA A 368 -4.40 -11.23 29.64
C ALA A 368 -4.87 -12.59 29.10
N GLU A 369 -5.35 -12.62 27.85
CA GLU A 369 -5.73 -13.85 27.13
C GLU A 369 -4.54 -14.61 26.53
N ARG A 370 -3.29 -14.13 26.73
CA ARG A 370 -2.06 -14.73 26.18
C ARG A 370 -2.07 -14.87 24.65
N LEU A 371 -2.81 -14.02 23.96
CA LEU A 371 -2.91 -13.98 22.50
C LEU A 371 -1.78 -13.16 21.86
N ILE A 372 -1.17 -12.25 22.61
CA ILE A 372 0.02 -11.49 22.22
C ILE A 372 1.03 -11.48 23.37
N PRO A 373 2.33 -11.33 23.09
CA PRO A 373 3.33 -11.12 24.14
C PRO A 373 3.10 -9.81 24.88
N GLU A 374 3.62 -9.73 26.10
CA GLU A 374 3.64 -8.49 26.86
C GLU A 374 4.39 -7.39 26.11
N ILE A 375 3.83 -6.19 26.13
CA ILE A 375 4.34 -4.98 25.50
C ILE A 375 4.07 -3.82 26.45
N SER A 376 5.00 -2.89 26.64
CA SER A 376 4.72 -1.69 27.46
C SER A 376 3.94 -0.65 26.66
N LEU A 377 3.25 0.27 27.35
CA LEU A 377 2.63 1.45 26.71
C LEU A 377 3.66 2.24 25.90
N GLN A 378 4.89 2.43 26.41
CA GLN A 378 5.97 3.11 25.67
C GLN A 378 6.30 2.42 24.35
N THR A 379 6.47 1.09 24.35
CA THR A 379 6.77 0.33 23.13
C THR A 379 5.58 0.30 22.18
N LEU A 380 4.35 0.29 22.69
CA LEU A 380 3.15 0.38 21.87
C LEU A 380 3.06 1.74 21.16
N VAL A 381 3.22 2.83 21.90
CA VAL A 381 3.16 4.21 21.39
C VAL A 381 4.26 4.47 20.36
N ALA A 382 5.46 3.96 20.60
CA ALA A 382 6.59 3.96 19.65
C ALA A 382 6.21 3.41 18.26
N ARG A 383 5.35 2.38 18.16
CA ARG A 383 4.89 1.80 16.88
C ARG A 383 4.05 2.79 16.04
N PHE A 384 3.52 3.83 16.65
CA PHE A 384 2.75 4.86 15.94
C PHE A 384 3.62 6.00 15.39
N ASN A 385 4.85 6.16 15.90
CA ASN A 385 5.75 7.22 15.43
C ASN A 385 6.31 6.88 14.03
N PRO A 386 6.05 7.69 12.98
CA PRO A 386 6.58 7.46 11.63
C PRO A 386 8.11 7.45 11.52
N ARG A 387 8.81 8.06 12.49
CA ARG A 387 10.27 8.10 12.53
C ARG A 387 10.90 6.91 13.19
N GLU A 388 10.23 6.26 14.13
CA GLU A 388 10.81 5.11 14.85
C GLU A 388 10.96 3.87 13.95
N LEU A 389 11.92 3.02 14.33
CA LEU A 389 12.23 1.75 13.66
C LEU A 389 11.58 0.55 14.37
N CYS A 390 10.69 0.82 15.33
CA CYS A 390 10.09 -0.16 16.20
C CYS A 390 8.98 -0.90 15.44
N GLY A 391 9.32 -2.03 14.80
CA GLY A 391 8.29 -2.81 14.12
C GLY A 391 8.72 -3.84 13.10
N SER A 392 7.75 -4.66 12.70
CA SER A 392 7.88 -5.57 11.56
C SER A 392 8.02 -4.80 10.24
N LEU A 393 8.48 -5.46 9.19
CA LEU A 393 8.55 -4.89 7.84
C LEU A 393 7.24 -4.20 7.42
N HIS A 394 6.09 -4.80 7.76
CA HIS A 394 4.77 -4.26 7.41
C HIS A 394 4.53 -2.88 8.03
N GLN A 395 4.88 -2.70 9.31
CA GLN A 395 4.72 -1.42 10.00
C GLN A 395 5.54 -0.31 9.33
N VAL A 396 6.77 -0.62 8.88
CA VAL A 396 7.61 0.35 8.17
C VAL A 396 7.08 0.69 6.77
N LEU A 397 6.49 -0.29 6.08
CA LEU A 397 5.90 -0.08 4.75
C LEU A 397 4.62 0.76 4.80
N ASP A 398 3.80 0.56 5.83
CA ASP A 398 2.52 1.25 5.99
C ASP A 398 2.65 2.63 6.64
N ARG A 399 3.74 2.87 7.39
CA ARG A 399 4.00 4.14 8.09
C ARG A 399 5.30 4.80 7.63
N PRO A 400 5.45 5.15 6.34
CA PRO A 400 6.64 5.85 5.90
C PRO A 400 6.72 7.24 6.55
N PRO A 401 7.92 7.71 6.95
CA PRO A 401 8.07 9.03 7.56
C PRO A 401 7.60 10.15 6.62
N LEU A 402 7.02 11.22 7.20
CA LEU A 402 6.63 12.42 6.46
C LEU A 402 7.84 13.21 5.95
N GLY A 403 8.97 13.14 6.66
CA GLY A 403 10.19 13.89 6.36
C GLY A 403 11.41 13.06 5.99
N SER A 404 12.57 13.73 5.97
CA SER A 404 13.86 13.07 5.75
C SER A 404 14.13 12.04 6.84
N LEU A 405 14.74 10.93 6.44
CA LEU A 405 15.20 9.89 7.35
C LEU A 405 16.12 10.46 8.44
N PRO A 406 16.23 9.79 9.61
CA PRO A 406 17.21 10.14 10.62
C PRO A 406 18.62 10.24 10.01
N PRO A 407 19.43 11.24 10.39
CA PRO A 407 20.78 11.42 9.86
C PRO A 407 21.72 10.23 10.17
N ASN A 408 21.41 9.45 11.21
CA ASN A 408 22.22 8.34 11.70
C ASN A 408 21.97 7.00 11.00
N LEU A 409 21.15 6.94 9.94
CA LEU A 409 20.97 5.69 9.21
C LEU A 409 22.23 5.32 8.41
N PRO A 410 22.60 4.03 8.35
CA PRO A 410 23.74 3.58 7.54
C PRO A 410 23.54 3.98 6.08
N GLY A 411 24.64 4.38 5.43
CA GLY A 411 24.64 4.73 4.02
C GLY A 411 24.14 3.58 3.14
N SER A 412 23.53 3.90 1.99
CA SER A 412 23.03 2.89 1.07
C SER A 412 24.15 1.97 0.58
N ASN A 413 23.99 0.66 0.74
CA ASN A 413 24.88 -0.35 0.17
C ASN A 413 24.08 -1.52 -0.43
N GLU A 414 24.75 -2.33 -1.25
CA GLU A 414 24.12 -3.46 -1.97
C GLU A 414 23.58 -4.54 -1.02
N ALA A 415 24.21 -4.74 0.15
CA ALA A 415 23.78 -5.72 1.14
C ALA A 415 22.41 -5.39 1.75
N LEU A 416 22.19 -4.12 2.12
CA LEU A 416 20.89 -3.64 2.64
C LEU A 416 19.81 -3.66 1.55
N GLU A 417 20.19 -3.36 0.31
CA GLU A 417 19.29 -3.48 -0.85
C GLU A 417 18.81 -4.93 -1.05
N LEU A 418 19.73 -5.89 -0.96
CA LEU A 418 19.40 -7.31 -1.01
C LEU A 418 18.58 -7.76 0.20
N ALA A 419 18.88 -7.24 1.40
CA ALA A 419 18.12 -7.55 2.60
C ALA A 419 16.65 -7.11 2.48
N LEU A 420 16.37 -5.87 2.03
CA LEU A 420 14.99 -5.45 1.80
C LEU A 420 14.28 -6.35 0.79
N VAL A 421 14.90 -6.60 -0.36
CA VAL A 421 14.29 -7.45 -1.39
C VAL A 421 14.00 -8.83 -0.83
N ARG A 422 14.92 -9.43 -0.06
CA ARG A 422 14.70 -10.71 0.60
C ARG A 422 13.53 -10.63 1.58
N ASN A 423 13.48 -9.60 2.42
CA ASN A 423 12.42 -9.43 3.42
C ASN A 423 11.04 -9.29 2.76
N ILE A 424 10.92 -8.49 1.70
CA ILE A 424 9.69 -8.37 0.91
C ILE A 424 9.35 -9.70 0.21
N SER A 425 10.35 -10.39 -0.32
CA SER A 425 10.16 -11.66 -1.05
C SER A 425 9.72 -12.80 -0.12
N LYS A 426 9.93 -12.72 1.20
CA LYS A 426 9.37 -13.68 2.16
C LYS A 426 7.84 -13.67 2.16
N SER A 427 7.22 -12.55 1.80
CA SER A 427 5.77 -12.42 1.60
C SER A 427 5.31 -12.85 0.19
N SER A 428 6.08 -13.69 -0.51
CA SER A 428 5.65 -14.25 -1.79
C SER A 428 4.56 -15.30 -1.58
N SER A 429 3.59 -15.36 -2.49
CA SER A 429 2.57 -16.40 -2.44
C SER A 429 3.18 -17.80 -2.56
N SER A 430 2.39 -18.84 -2.31
CA SER A 430 2.78 -20.25 -2.54
C SER A 430 3.20 -20.54 -3.99
N LYS A 431 2.89 -19.65 -4.95
CA LYS A 431 3.31 -19.73 -6.35
C LYS A 431 4.72 -19.15 -6.58
N GLY A 432 5.33 -18.53 -5.57
CA GLY A 432 6.75 -18.16 -5.49
C GLY A 432 7.22 -17.00 -6.39
N SER A 433 6.33 -16.34 -7.13
CA SER A 433 6.70 -15.28 -8.10
C SER A 433 5.89 -13.98 -7.98
N ASP A 434 4.84 -13.96 -7.14
CA ASP A 434 4.11 -12.75 -6.78
C ASP A 434 4.17 -12.45 -5.30
N VAL A 435 4.59 -11.23 -4.98
CA VAL A 435 4.58 -10.72 -3.61
C VAL A 435 3.17 -10.28 -3.25
N LYS A 436 2.69 -10.80 -2.12
CA LYS A 436 1.44 -10.44 -1.48
C LYS A 436 1.76 -10.05 -0.05
N MET A 437 2.00 -8.77 0.16
CA MET A 437 2.13 -8.24 1.53
C MET A 437 0.78 -8.42 2.21
N THR A 438 0.77 -9.15 3.33
CA THR A 438 -0.43 -9.39 4.14
C THR A 438 -0.32 -8.51 5.38
N SER A 439 -1.36 -7.72 5.66
CA SER A 439 -1.39 -6.86 6.83
C SER A 439 -1.37 -7.70 8.12
N GLY A 440 -0.25 -7.71 8.84
CA GLY A 440 -0.13 -8.32 10.18
C GLY A 440 -0.54 -9.80 10.30
N GLY A 441 -0.42 -10.60 9.25
CA GLY A 441 -0.79 -12.03 9.29
C GLY A 441 -2.30 -12.31 9.18
N THR A 442 -3.13 -11.28 8.99
CA THR A 442 -4.60 -11.37 8.95
C THR A 442 -5.16 -11.78 7.58
N GLU A 443 -4.29 -11.80 6.56
CA GLU A 443 -4.66 -12.02 5.17
C GLU A 443 -3.99 -13.29 4.62
N GLY A 444 -4.78 -14.17 3.99
CA GLY A 444 -4.26 -15.38 3.36
C GLY A 444 -3.48 -15.12 2.06
N PRO A 445 -2.68 -16.09 1.59
CA PRO A 445 -1.89 -15.97 0.36
C PRO A 445 -2.72 -15.83 -0.92
N ASP A 446 -4.05 -15.93 -0.85
CA ASP A 446 -4.97 -15.79 -2.00
C ASP A 446 -5.68 -14.43 -2.09
N VAL A 447 -5.41 -13.50 -1.17
CA VAL A 447 -6.05 -12.17 -1.17
C VAL A 447 -5.82 -11.40 -2.48
N TRP A 448 -6.87 -10.72 -2.91
CA TRP A 448 -6.95 -9.85 -4.08
C TRP A 448 -7.89 -8.67 -3.79
N PRO A 449 -7.55 -7.43 -4.18
CA PRO A 449 -6.33 -7.02 -4.90
C PRO A 449 -5.06 -7.08 -4.03
N ARG A 450 -3.87 -7.08 -4.64
CA ARG A 450 -2.61 -7.06 -3.89
C ARG A 450 -2.38 -5.70 -3.24
N LYS A 451 -1.89 -5.66 -2.01
CA LYS A 451 -1.44 -4.43 -1.35
C LYS A 451 -0.24 -3.82 -2.11
N ALA A 452 -0.22 -2.49 -2.21
CA ALA A 452 0.83 -1.77 -2.93
C ALA A 452 2.11 -1.64 -2.08
N ILE A 453 3.27 -1.76 -2.73
CA ILE A 453 4.57 -1.48 -2.14
C ILE A 453 4.98 -0.05 -2.50
N PRO A 454 5.36 0.79 -1.52
CA PRO A 454 5.82 2.15 -1.78
C PRO A 454 7.05 2.18 -2.70
N SER A 455 6.96 2.92 -3.80
CA SER A 455 8.07 3.09 -4.74
C SER A 455 9.26 3.81 -4.10
N LYS A 456 9.00 4.67 -3.09
CA LYS A 456 9.97 5.52 -2.39
C LYS A 456 10.94 4.74 -1.49
N LEU A 457 10.79 3.43 -1.37
CA LEU A 457 11.84 2.57 -0.79
C LEU A 457 13.13 2.63 -1.62
N TRP A 458 12.98 2.85 -2.93
CA TRP A 458 14.07 2.99 -3.89
C TRP A 458 14.13 4.40 -4.51
N ARG A 459 15.33 4.82 -4.92
CA ARG A 459 15.54 5.95 -5.83
C ARG A 459 15.63 5.43 -7.24
N TRP A 460 14.83 5.96 -8.15
CA TRP A 460 14.70 5.43 -9.50
C TRP A 460 15.48 6.24 -10.54
N ARG A 461 16.05 5.55 -11.53
CA ARG A 461 16.64 6.11 -12.75
C ARG A 461 15.86 5.61 -13.95
N THR A 462 15.39 6.53 -14.79
CA THR A 462 14.79 6.17 -16.08
C THR A 462 15.85 5.59 -17.02
N ILE A 463 15.59 4.39 -17.52
CA ILE A 463 16.47 3.66 -18.45
C ILE A 463 16.05 3.88 -19.90
N CYS A 464 14.74 3.81 -20.15
CA CYS A 464 14.18 4.11 -21.45
C CYS A 464 12.78 4.69 -21.32
N SER A 465 12.43 5.59 -22.23
CA SER A 465 11.09 6.15 -22.39
C SER A 465 10.77 6.17 -23.88
N TRP A 466 9.57 5.71 -24.24
CA TRP A 466 9.13 5.63 -25.63
C TRP A 466 7.61 5.79 -25.73
N ARG A 467 7.14 6.24 -26.88
CA ARG A 467 5.72 6.19 -27.24
C ARG A 467 5.43 4.88 -27.94
N PHE A 468 4.30 4.26 -27.61
CA PHE A 468 3.80 3.16 -28.43
C PHE A 468 3.35 3.75 -29.77
N LYS A 469 3.86 3.21 -30.88
CA LYS A 469 3.37 3.56 -32.20
C LYS A 469 2.09 2.76 -32.40
N HIS A 470 0.96 3.45 -32.52
CA HIS A 470 -0.33 2.84 -32.84
C HIS A 470 -0.37 2.50 -34.33
N LEU A 471 0.37 1.47 -34.74
CA LEU A 471 0.43 1.03 -36.14
C LEU A 471 -0.91 0.45 -36.63
N HIS A 472 -1.74 -0.05 -35.71
CA HIS A 472 -3.02 -0.73 -36.00
C HIS A 472 -4.16 -0.28 -35.07
N GLY A 473 -4.13 0.96 -34.59
CA GLY A 473 -5.15 1.52 -33.68
C GLY A 473 -4.80 1.45 -32.18
N PRO A 474 -5.73 1.85 -31.30
CA PRO A 474 -5.51 1.89 -29.85
C PRO A 474 -5.43 0.48 -29.25
N GLU A 475 -4.26 0.12 -28.70
CA GLU A 475 -4.07 -1.12 -27.93
C GLU A 475 -4.59 -0.93 -26.48
N HIS A 476 -5.13 -2.00 -25.90
CA HIS A 476 -5.62 -1.99 -24.51
C HIS A 476 -4.47 -1.79 -23.51
N ILE A 477 -4.72 -1.04 -22.43
CA ILE A 477 -3.70 -0.62 -21.46
C ILE A 477 -2.90 -1.79 -20.85
N ASN A 478 -3.58 -2.88 -20.47
CA ASN A 478 -2.93 -4.10 -19.96
C ASN A 478 -1.90 -4.70 -20.94
N VAL A 479 -2.15 -4.63 -22.25
CA VAL A 479 -1.21 -5.11 -23.28
C VAL A 479 0.03 -4.22 -23.30
N LEU A 480 -0.16 -2.91 -23.25
CA LEU A 480 0.91 -1.92 -23.22
C LEU A 480 1.80 -2.07 -21.97
N GLU A 481 1.20 -2.35 -20.82
CA GLU A 481 1.89 -2.64 -19.56
C GLU A 481 2.70 -3.94 -19.64
N LEU A 482 2.12 -5.01 -20.19
CA LEU A 482 2.81 -6.29 -20.36
C LEU A 482 3.98 -6.16 -21.35
N ARG A 483 3.82 -5.38 -22.41
CA ARG A 483 4.92 -5.04 -23.35
C ARG A 483 6.01 -4.21 -22.67
N ALA A 484 5.67 -3.33 -21.72
CA ALA A 484 6.67 -2.60 -20.95
C ALA A 484 7.50 -3.56 -20.08
N PHE A 485 6.88 -4.56 -19.45
CA PHE A 485 7.59 -5.63 -18.75
C PHE A 485 8.50 -6.44 -19.68
N LEU A 486 8.00 -6.86 -20.85
CA LEU A 486 8.81 -7.54 -21.87
C LEU A 486 10.04 -6.70 -22.30
N THR A 487 9.86 -5.38 -22.41
CA THR A 487 10.97 -4.47 -22.75
C THR A 487 12.02 -4.43 -21.64
N SER A 488 11.60 -4.49 -20.38
CA SER A 488 12.52 -4.57 -19.24
C SER A 488 13.34 -5.88 -19.25
N LEU A 489 12.73 -7.01 -19.61
CA LEU A 489 13.41 -8.29 -19.75
C LEU A 489 14.44 -8.26 -20.86
N ARG A 490 14.05 -7.79 -22.06
CA ARG A 490 14.97 -7.63 -23.19
C ARG A 490 16.16 -6.74 -22.82
N TRP A 491 15.94 -5.69 -22.04
CA TRP A 491 17.03 -4.83 -21.58
C TRP A 491 17.99 -5.57 -20.62
N ARG A 492 17.48 -6.36 -19.67
CA ARG A 492 18.30 -7.15 -18.73
C ARG A 492 19.18 -8.17 -19.47
N LEU A 493 18.63 -8.80 -20.50
CA LEU A 493 19.31 -9.83 -21.31
C LEU A 493 20.39 -9.29 -22.24
N ARG A 494 20.52 -7.97 -22.41
CA ARG A 494 21.63 -7.38 -23.20
C ARG A 494 22.99 -7.47 -22.51
N LYS A 495 23.02 -7.82 -21.23
CA LYS A 495 24.26 -7.96 -20.44
C LYS A 495 24.37 -9.39 -19.93
N LYS A 496 25.55 -9.99 -20.04
CA LYS A 496 25.84 -11.35 -19.53
C LYS A 496 25.44 -11.53 -18.07
N GLY A 497 25.65 -10.52 -17.23
CA GLY A 497 25.26 -10.53 -15.81
C GLY A 497 23.75 -10.55 -15.53
N GLY A 498 22.90 -10.41 -16.55
CA GLY A 498 21.44 -10.48 -16.43
C GLY A 498 20.83 -11.88 -16.57
N ILE A 499 21.63 -12.88 -16.97
CA ILE A 499 21.21 -14.28 -17.16
C ILE A 499 21.34 -15.05 -15.85
N ALA A 500 20.50 -16.07 -15.64
CA ALA A 500 20.49 -16.91 -14.43
C ALA A 500 20.24 -16.11 -13.13
N LYS A 501 19.28 -15.17 -13.18
CA LYS A 501 18.96 -14.27 -12.06
C LYS A 501 17.50 -14.34 -11.63
N ARG A 502 17.31 -14.26 -10.31
CA ARG A 502 16.04 -13.88 -9.70
C ARG A 502 16.05 -12.37 -9.51
N PHE A 503 14.97 -11.69 -9.87
CA PHE A 503 14.93 -10.23 -9.77
C PHE A 503 13.57 -9.72 -9.32
N PHE A 504 13.58 -8.68 -8.51
CA PHE A 504 12.38 -8.01 -8.05
C PHE A 504 11.89 -6.96 -9.07
N HIS A 505 10.58 -6.85 -9.27
CA HIS A 505 9.97 -5.95 -10.25
C HIS A 505 8.64 -5.37 -9.76
N LEU A 506 8.49 -4.04 -9.78
CA LEU A 506 7.22 -3.38 -9.47
C LEU A 506 6.35 -3.21 -10.72
N LEU A 507 5.06 -3.50 -10.60
CA LEU A 507 4.06 -3.34 -11.65
C LEU A 507 2.85 -2.57 -11.11
N ASP A 508 2.32 -1.65 -11.91
CA ASP A 508 1.09 -0.88 -11.63
C ASP A 508 -0.18 -1.61 -12.09
N SER A 509 -0.05 -2.84 -12.58
CA SER A 509 -1.12 -3.61 -13.20
C SER A 509 -1.38 -4.90 -12.45
N GLN A 510 -2.44 -4.90 -11.63
CA GLN A 510 -2.91 -6.08 -10.90
C GLN A 510 -3.18 -7.27 -11.85
N VAL A 511 -3.69 -6.99 -13.06
CA VAL A 511 -3.93 -8.01 -14.10
C VAL A 511 -2.63 -8.64 -14.58
N ASN A 512 -1.63 -7.84 -14.95
CA ASN A 512 -0.35 -8.36 -15.43
C ASN A 512 0.43 -9.07 -14.33
N LEU A 513 0.33 -8.62 -13.07
CA LEU A 513 0.84 -9.36 -11.92
C LEU A 513 0.26 -10.77 -11.86
N GLY A 514 -1.06 -10.90 -11.94
CA GLY A 514 -1.73 -12.21 -11.93
C GLY A 514 -1.33 -13.11 -13.09
N ILE A 515 -1.16 -12.56 -14.29
CA ILE A 515 -0.77 -13.31 -15.49
C ILE A 515 0.70 -13.76 -15.42
N LEU A 516 1.60 -12.87 -15.01
CA LEU A 516 3.04 -13.17 -14.89
C LEU A 516 3.27 -14.22 -13.79
N ALA A 517 2.57 -14.11 -12.67
CA ALA A 517 2.65 -15.08 -11.59
C ALA A 517 2.12 -16.47 -11.97
N LYS A 518 1.04 -16.53 -12.76
CA LYS A 518 0.45 -17.79 -13.23
C LYS A 518 1.19 -18.37 -14.45
N GLY A 519 1.92 -17.56 -15.21
CA GLY A 519 2.54 -17.94 -16.48
C GLY A 519 1.56 -18.22 -17.63
N ARG A 520 0.25 -17.95 -17.46
CA ARG A 520 -0.80 -18.23 -18.45
C ARG A 520 -1.93 -17.20 -18.45
N THR A 521 -2.63 -17.06 -19.58
CA THR A 521 -3.78 -16.17 -19.76
C THR A 521 -4.78 -16.73 -20.76
N SER A 522 -6.09 -16.54 -20.51
CA SER A 522 -7.17 -16.82 -21.48
C SER A 522 -7.36 -15.69 -22.51
N SER A 523 -6.72 -14.53 -22.29
CA SER A 523 -6.83 -13.39 -23.21
C SER A 523 -6.01 -13.60 -24.48
N ARG A 524 -6.69 -13.69 -25.62
CA ARG A 524 -6.05 -13.77 -26.95
C ARG A 524 -5.17 -12.55 -27.25
N LYS A 525 -5.45 -11.39 -26.65
CA LYS A 525 -4.65 -10.16 -26.83
C LYS A 525 -3.34 -10.17 -26.02
N LEU A 526 -3.35 -10.77 -24.82
CA LEU A 526 -2.17 -10.81 -23.94
C LEU A 526 -1.26 -12.02 -24.21
N SER A 527 -1.83 -13.13 -24.68
CA SER A 527 -1.13 -14.38 -24.94
C SER A 527 0.12 -14.25 -25.82
N PRO A 528 0.11 -13.51 -26.96
CA PRO A 528 1.31 -13.37 -27.79
C PRO A 528 2.48 -12.69 -27.06
N VAL A 529 2.21 -11.67 -26.25
CA VAL A 529 3.24 -10.96 -25.47
C VAL A 529 3.74 -11.84 -24.33
N LEU A 530 2.83 -12.55 -23.65
CA LEU A 530 3.20 -13.48 -22.58
C LEU A 530 4.08 -14.62 -23.07
N ARG A 531 3.78 -15.21 -24.24
CA ARG A 531 4.62 -16.27 -24.83
C ARG A 531 6.06 -15.81 -25.04
N GLN A 532 6.27 -14.59 -25.54
CA GLN A 532 7.60 -14.00 -25.69
C GLN A 532 8.29 -13.82 -24.34
N ILE A 533 7.54 -13.37 -23.32
CA ILE A 533 8.06 -13.24 -21.96
C ILE A 533 8.49 -14.61 -21.41
N SER A 534 7.62 -15.63 -21.47
CA SER A 534 7.89 -16.97 -20.97
C SER A 534 9.09 -17.62 -21.67
N ALA A 535 9.19 -17.47 -22.99
CA ALA A 535 10.34 -17.99 -23.76
C ALA A 535 11.67 -17.36 -23.30
N LEU A 536 11.69 -16.04 -23.08
CA LEU A 536 12.89 -15.35 -22.59
C LEU A 536 13.24 -15.72 -21.15
N LEU A 537 12.24 -15.85 -20.27
CA LEU A 537 12.44 -16.27 -18.88
C LEU A 537 13.03 -17.68 -18.82
N LEU A 538 12.49 -18.61 -19.61
CA LEU A 538 12.98 -19.99 -19.70
C LEU A 538 14.40 -20.04 -20.27
N ALA A 539 14.62 -19.44 -21.44
CA ALA A 539 15.91 -19.49 -22.13
C ALA A 539 17.06 -18.85 -21.33
N ALA A 540 16.76 -17.83 -20.52
CA ALA A 540 17.76 -17.15 -19.70
C ALA A 540 17.82 -17.63 -18.25
N ASN A 541 17.05 -18.66 -17.87
CA ASN A 541 16.91 -19.14 -16.49
C ASN A 541 16.63 -17.99 -15.50
N MET A 542 15.64 -17.15 -15.82
CA MET A 542 15.28 -15.98 -15.01
C MET A 542 13.95 -16.20 -14.29
N LEU A 543 13.86 -15.72 -13.05
CA LEU A 543 12.60 -15.70 -12.29
C LEU A 543 12.28 -14.27 -11.82
N PRO A 544 11.21 -13.64 -12.33
CA PRO A 544 10.73 -12.38 -11.80
C PRO A 544 9.97 -12.62 -10.49
N ILE A 545 10.27 -11.80 -9.48
CA ILE A 545 9.48 -11.64 -8.26
C ILE A 545 8.74 -10.32 -8.41
N CYS A 546 7.45 -10.38 -8.74
CA CYS A 546 6.67 -9.20 -9.07
C CYS A 546 5.85 -8.70 -7.88
N ALA A 547 5.80 -7.39 -7.67
CA ALA A 547 4.96 -6.77 -6.64
C ALA A 547 4.14 -5.59 -7.19
N TYR A 548 3.03 -5.30 -6.55
CA TYR A 548 2.16 -4.19 -6.93
C TYR A 548 2.71 -2.85 -6.45
N VAL A 549 2.63 -1.81 -7.28
CA VAL A 549 2.82 -0.41 -6.89
C VAL A 549 1.60 0.38 -7.32
N ASN A 550 1.15 1.33 -6.50
CA ASN A 550 0.02 2.18 -6.88
C ASN A 550 0.38 3.00 -8.13
N THR A 551 -0.55 3.15 -9.07
CA THR A 551 -0.35 3.89 -10.33
C THR A 551 0.18 5.32 -10.10
N HIS A 552 -0.32 6.02 -9.08
CA HIS A 552 0.15 7.38 -8.75
C HIS A 552 1.58 7.42 -8.19
N ASP A 553 2.03 6.31 -7.62
CA ASP A 553 3.38 6.14 -7.09
C ASP A 553 4.30 5.41 -8.08
N ASN A 554 3.84 5.07 -9.28
CA ASN A 554 4.66 4.38 -10.27
C ASN A 554 5.78 5.30 -10.79
N PRO A 555 7.06 4.99 -10.52
CA PRO A 555 8.20 5.82 -10.92
C PRO A 555 8.36 5.92 -12.44
N ALA A 556 7.72 5.02 -13.21
CA ALA A 556 7.74 5.02 -14.66
C ALA A 556 6.66 5.92 -15.30
N ASP A 557 5.69 6.45 -14.54
CA ASP A 557 4.60 7.22 -15.13
C ASP A 557 5.06 8.62 -15.60
N LYS A 558 5.69 9.41 -14.71
CA LYS A 558 6.21 10.75 -15.05
C LYS A 558 7.20 10.75 -16.24
N PRO A 559 8.20 9.85 -16.31
CA PRO A 559 9.12 9.80 -17.46
C PRO A 559 8.45 9.30 -18.73
N SER A 560 7.34 8.56 -18.66
CA SER A 560 6.60 8.14 -19.85
C SER A 560 5.97 9.32 -20.61
N ARG A 561 5.72 10.43 -19.90
CA ARG A 561 5.15 11.67 -20.42
C ARG A 561 6.21 12.62 -21.01
N ARG A 562 7.50 12.37 -20.75
CA ARG A 562 8.63 13.19 -21.23
C ARG A 562 9.46 12.41 -22.24
N LEU A 563 9.65 12.98 -23.43
CA LEU A 563 10.59 12.45 -24.42
C LEU A 563 12.01 12.70 -23.87
N VAL A 564 12.70 11.63 -23.45
CA VAL A 564 14.14 11.73 -23.21
C VAL A 564 14.80 11.84 -24.58
N LYS A 565 15.22 13.06 -24.97
CA LYS A 565 16.08 13.27 -26.14
C LYS A 565 17.40 12.54 -25.85
N LYS A 566 17.66 11.44 -26.56
CA LYS A 566 19.02 10.91 -26.62
C LYS A 566 19.87 11.92 -27.39
N LYS A 567 21.04 12.31 -26.87
CA LYS A 567 22.10 12.86 -27.72
C LYS A 567 22.48 11.75 -28.68
N TRP A 568 22.11 11.89 -29.94
CA TRP A 568 22.58 11.00 -30.99
C TRP A 568 23.91 11.56 -31.50
N VAL A 569 24.86 10.66 -31.76
CA VAL A 569 25.98 10.93 -32.68
C VAL A 569 25.37 11.42 -33.99
N LYS A 570 25.98 12.43 -34.63
CA LYS A 570 25.44 12.95 -35.90
C LYS A 570 25.40 11.80 -36.91
N ILE A 571 24.37 11.75 -37.75
CA ILE A 571 24.10 10.56 -38.57
C ILE A 571 25.26 10.22 -39.53
N TRP A 572 25.98 11.24 -40.02
CA TRP A 572 27.16 11.07 -40.86
C TRP A 572 28.36 10.49 -40.10
N GLU A 573 28.62 10.92 -38.86
CA GLU A 573 29.65 10.33 -37.98
C GLU A 573 29.35 8.85 -37.69
N PHE A 574 28.07 8.48 -37.63
CA PHE A 574 27.66 7.09 -37.44
C PHE A 574 27.83 6.24 -38.71
N ASP A 575 27.59 6.80 -39.90
CA ASP A 575 27.85 6.13 -41.18
C ASP A 575 29.35 5.92 -41.40
N GLU A 576 30.20 6.90 -41.06
CA GLU A 576 31.67 6.77 -41.10
C GLU A 576 32.19 5.67 -40.18
N LEU A 577 31.68 5.56 -38.95
CA LEU A 577 32.05 4.48 -38.04
C LEU A 577 31.64 3.10 -38.59
N LEU A 578 30.53 3.03 -39.32
CA LEU A 578 30.10 1.80 -39.98
C LEU A 578 30.96 1.49 -41.20
N CYS A 579 31.45 2.49 -41.93
CA CYS A 579 32.46 2.30 -42.98
C CYS A 579 33.73 1.66 -42.42
N LEU A 580 34.29 2.21 -41.34
CA LEU A 580 35.47 1.65 -40.66
C LEU A 580 35.23 0.21 -40.19
N PHE A 581 34.03 -0.09 -39.72
CA PHE A 581 33.66 -1.45 -39.35
C PHE A 581 33.61 -2.40 -40.57
N VAL A 582 33.04 -1.96 -41.70
CA VAL A 582 32.99 -2.74 -42.94
C VAL A 582 34.39 -2.98 -43.49
N GLU A 583 35.25 -1.97 -43.47
CA GLU A 583 36.67 -2.08 -43.88
C GLU A 583 37.44 -3.05 -42.98
N HIS A 584 37.26 -2.94 -41.66
CA HIS A 584 37.88 -3.88 -40.71
C HIS A 584 37.43 -5.33 -40.95
N LEU A 585 36.14 -5.57 -41.23
CA LEU A 585 35.66 -6.91 -41.58
C LEU A 585 36.32 -7.43 -42.86
N TRP A 586 36.56 -6.56 -43.85
CA TRP A 586 37.24 -6.92 -45.09
C TRP A 586 38.71 -7.28 -44.83
N GLU A 587 39.42 -6.46 -44.06
CA GLU A 587 40.83 -6.68 -43.70
C GLU A 587 41.05 -7.99 -42.93
N GLU A 588 40.11 -8.35 -42.05
CA GLU A 588 40.14 -9.61 -41.29
C GLU A 588 39.69 -10.84 -42.09
N GLY A 589 39.30 -10.67 -43.37
CA GLY A 589 38.86 -11.76 -44.24
C GLY A 589 37.49 -12.36 -43.87
N GLU A 590 36.63 -11.61 -43.18
CA GLU A 590 35.27 -12.03 -42.84
C GLU A 590 34.37 -12.07 -44.08
N GLY A 591 33.23 -12.77 -44.03
CA GLY A 591 32.32 -12.82 -45.18
C GLY A 591 31.45 -11.56 -45.32
N ARG A 592 31.19 -11.09 -46.55
CA ARG A 592 30.31 -9.92 -46.80
C ARG A 592 28.95 -10.01 -46.12
N ALA A 593 28.40 -11.23 -46.01
CA ALA A 593 27.11 -11.45 -45.36
C ALA A 593 27.07 -10.84 -43.96
N LYS A 594 28.18 -10.92 -43.20
CA LYS A 594 28.30 -10.33 -41.86
C LYS A 594 28.19 -8.79 -41.89
N ALA A 595 28.80 -8.14 -42.88
CA ALA A 595 28.70 -6.70 -43.07
C ALA A 595 27.27 -6.28 -43.49
N ALA A 596 26.70 -6.97 -44.49
CA ALA A 596 25.36 -6.71 -45.00
C ALA A 596 24.28 -6.94 -43.92
N ASP A 597 24.37 -8.06 -43.19
CA ASP A 597 23.46 -8.41 -42.11
C ASP A 597 23.58 -7.42 -40.95
N THR A 598 24.78 -6.93 -40.64
CA THR A 598 24.96 -5.91 -39.61
C THR A 598 24.25 -4.61 -40.00
N LEU A 599 24.46 -4.11 -41.22
CA LEU A 599 23.80 -2.88 -41.70
C LEU A 599 22.28 -3.06 -41.81
N ALA A 600 21.82 -4.19 -42.34
CA ALA A 600 20.40 -4.52 -42.46
C ALA A 600 19.74 -4.67 -41.08
N SER A 601 20.40 -5.37 -40.14
CA SER A 601 19.92 -5.53 -38.76
C SER A 601 19.87 -4.20 -38.01
N LEU A 602 20.81 -3.29 -38.25
CA LEU A 602 20.77 -1.94 -37.71
C LEU A 602 19.58 -1.16 -38.26
N GLN A 603 19.32 -1.23 -39.57
CA GLN A 603 18.16 -0.61 -40.21
C GLN A 603 16.83 -1.25 -39.82
N ASP A 604 16.79 -2.55 -39.54
CA ASP A 604 15.59 -3.24 -39.03
C ASP A 604 15.31 -2.85 -37.57
N ALA A 605 16.35 -2.89 -36.73
CA ALA A 605 16.27 -2.42 -35.35
C ALA A 605 15.92 -0.93 -35.26
N ARG A 606 16.31 -0.12 -36.26
CA ARG A 606 16.07 1.33 -36.34
C ARG A 606 15.66 1.74 -37.75
N PRO A 607 14.35 1.65 -38.10
CA PRO A 607 13.87 1.93 -39.46
C PRO A 607 14.18 3.33 -40.01
N TRP A 608 14.45 4.31 -39.15
CA TRP A 608 14.83 5.67 -39.55
C TRP A 608 16.26 5.75 -40.12
N LEU A 609 17.09 4.71 -39.93
CA LEU A 609 18.41 4.59 -40.57
C LEU A 609 18.33 4.17 -42.05
N LYS A 610 17.15 3.78 -42.53
CA LYS A 610 16.96 3.47 -43.96
C LYS A 610 17.29 4.71 -44.79
N ARG A 611 18.12 4.53 -45.82
CA ARG A 611 18.64 5.61 -46.70
C ARG A 611 19.52 6.66 -45.99
N GLN A 612 19.92 6.41 -44.74
CA GLN A 612 20.80 7.31 -43.97
C GLN A 612 22.23 6.76 -43.82
N LEU A 613 22.51 5.59 -44.41
CA LEU A 613 23.82 4.93 -44.37
C LEU A 613 24.41 4.73 -45.78
N PRO A 614 24.45 5.76 -46.65
CA PRO A 614 24.86 5.59 -48.04
C PRO A 614 26.31 5.15 -48.19
N ALA A 615 27.23 5.58 -47.32
CA ALA A 615 28.64 5.27 -47.44
C ALA A 615 28.92 3.80 -47.09
N ALA A 616 28.40 3.32 -45.95
CA ALA A 616 28.60 1.94 -45.53
C ALA A 616 27.98 0.93 -46.51
N TRP A 617 26.79 1.23 -47.06
CA TRP A 617 26.18 0.38 -48.09
C TRP A 617 26.94 0.40 -49.42
N SER A 618 27.60 1.52 -49.75
CA SER A 618 28.45 1.61 -50.94
C SER A 618 29.69 0.74 -50.80
N LEU A 619 30.32 0.70 -49.62
CA LEU A 619 31.45 -0.20 -49.32
C LEU A 619 31.02 -1.68 -49.40
N VAL A 620 29.89 -2.04 -48.79
CA VAL A 620 29.37 -3.41 -48.93
C VAL A 620 29.10 -3.75 -50.39
N LYS A 621 28.58 -2.81 -51.20
CA LYS A 621 28.37 -3.05 -52.64
C LYS A 621 29.69 -3.20 -53.41
N ALA A 622 30.72 -2.42 -53.09
CA ALA A 622 32.06 -2.60 -53.65
C ALA A 622 32.64 -3.98 -53.30
N TRP A 623 32.43 -4.46 -52.07
CA TRP A 623 32.80 -5.80 -51.61
C TRP A 623 32.31 -6.90 -52.57
N SER A 624 31.06 -6.84 -53.09
CA SER A 624 30.56 -7.88 -54.02
C SER A 624 31.32 -7.99 -55.33
N GLN A 625 32.05 -6.96 -55.73
CA GLN A 625 32.83 -7.02 -56.96
C GLN A 625 34.14 -7.81 -56.76
N HIS A 626 34.57 -8.00 -55.50
CA HIS A 626 35.86 -8.59 -55.17
C HIS A 626 35.77 -9.92 -54.41
N GLU A 627 34.63 -10.24 -53.79
CA GLU A 627 34.42 -11.53 -53.11
C GLU A 627 33.67 -12.51 -54.03
N LEU A 628 34.31 -13.65 -54.33
CA LEU A 628 33.66 -14.77 -55.03
C LEU A 628 32.55 -15.33 -54.13
N PRO A 629 31.34 -15.63 -54.67
CA PRO A 629 30.21 -16.05 -53.84
C PRO A 629 30.46 -17.40 -53.16
N ALA A 630 30.82 -17.38 -51.88
CA ALA A 630 30.81 -18.55 -51.02
C ALA A 630 29.41 -18.73 -50.41
N ARG A 631 28.54 -19.50 -51.08
CA ARG A 631 27.27 -19.92 -50.48
C ARG A 631 27.59 -20.99 -49.43
N ALA A 632 27.23 -20.75 -48.17
CA ALA A 632 27.28 -21.78 -47.14
C ALA A 632 26.37 -22.95 -47.56
N SER A 633 26.92 -24.16 -47.58
CA SER A 633 26.14 -25.36 -47.85
C SER A 633 25.03 -25.49 -46.79
N PRO A 634 23.80 -25.88 -47.18
CA PRO A 634 22.72 -26.10 -46.22
C PRO A 634 23.13 -27.13 -45.16
N PHE A 635 22.61 -26.95 -43.94
CA PHE A 635 22.80 -27.93 -42.88
C PHE A 635 22.11 -29.22 -43.29
N THR A 636 22.86 -30.29 -43.47
CA THR A 636 22.29 -31.60 -43.76
C THR A 636 21.73 -32.22 -42.49
N GLU A 637 20.74 -33.09 -42.63
CA GLU A 637 20.15 -33.85 -41.53
C GLU A 637 21.22 -34.61 -40.73
N ASN A 638 22.18 -35.22 -41.44
CA ASN A 638 23.32 -35.94 -40.84
C ASN A 638 24.19 -35.04 -39.94
N LEU A 639 24.36 -33.76 -40.29
CA LEU A 639 25.13 -32.84 -39.46
C LEU A 639 24.39 -32.49 -38.17
N VAL A 640 23.06 -32.37 -38.24
CA VAL A 640 22.22 -32.13 -37.05
C VAL A 640 22.22 -33.35 -36.14
N GLU A 641 22.06 -34.55 -36.68
CA GLU A 641 22.13 -35.79 -35.91
C GLU A 641 23.50 -35.96 -35.24
N SER A 642 24.58 -35.60 -35.95
CA SER A 642 25.94 -35.61 -35.39
C SER A 642 26.09 -34.63 -34.22
N LEU A 643 25.50 -33.43 -34.30
CA LEU A 643 25.52 -32.45 -33.22
C LEU A 643 24.67 -32.89 -32.02
N VAL A 644 23.53 -33.54 -32.28
CA VAL A 644 22.68 -34.13 -31.23
C VAL A 644 23.43 -35.23 -30.51
N GLY A 645 24.03 -36.17 -31.24
CA GLY A 645 24.88 -37.22 -30.67
C GLY A 645 26.05 -36.65 -29.86
N ALA A 646 26.72 -35.63 -30.38
CA ALA A 646 27.82 -34.94 -29.70
C ALA A 646 27.38 -34.21 -28.41
N GLY A 647 26.15 -33.69 -28.38
CA GLY A 647 25.54 -33.09 -27.20
C GLY A 647 25.21 -34.14 -26.14
N LEU A 648 24.59 -35.24 -26.56
CA LEU A 648 24.26 -36.37 -25.68
C LEU A 648 25.52 -37.00 -25.06
N ALA A 649 26.56 -37.23 -25.87
CA ALA A 649 27.84 -37.75 -25.40
C ALA A 649 28.54 -36.83 -24.37
N ARG A 650 28.22 -35.53 -24.36
CA ARG A 650 28.74 -34.55 -23.40
C ARG A 650 27.79 -34.27 -22.24
N GLY A 651 26.73 -35.06 -22.07
CA GLY A 651 25.73 -34.86 -21.01
C GLY A 651 24.91 -33.59 -21.17
N ARG A 652 24.71 -33.12 -22.41
CA ARG A 652 23.96 -31.90 -22.77
C ARG A 652 22.72 -32.26 -23.61
N PRO A 653 21.71 -32.93 -23.02
CA PRO A 653 20.47 -33.28 -23.73
C PRO A 653 19.65 -32.04 -24.11
N ASP A 654 19.81 -30.94 -23.37
CA ASP A 654 19.25 -29.62 -23.65
C ASP A 654 19.71 -29.09 -25.01
N PHE A 655 21.01 -29.22 -25.31
CA PHE A 655 21.59 -28.81 -26.57
C PHE A 655 21.10 -29.67 -27.74
N GLY A 656 21.06 -30.99 -27.57
CA GLY A 656 20.55 -31.90 -28.59
C GLY A 656 19.08 -31.63 -28.93
N LEU A 657 18.23 -31.44 -27.92
CA LEU A 657 16.82 -31.10 -28.11
C LEU A 657 16.66 -29.75 -28.81
N ALA A 658 17.47 -28.75 -28.45
CA ALA A 658 17.46 -27.44 -29.10
C ALA A 658 17.87 -27.51 -30.58
N CYS A 659 18.89 -28.32 -30.93
CA CYS A 659 19.31 -28.56 -32.31
C CYS A 659 18.19 -29.21 -33.14
N LEU A 660 17.51 -30.22 -32.60
CA LEU A 660 16.39 -30.90 -33.27
C LEU A 660 15.19 -29.96 -33.47
N LEU A 661 14.81 -29.21 -32.44
CA LEU A 661 13.73 -28.22 -32.52
C LEU A 661 14.06 -27.12 -33.53
N ALA A 662 15.31 -26.62 -33.52
CA ALA A 662 15.72 -25.59 -34.45
C ALA A 662 15.74 -26.09 -35.91
N PHE A 663 16.17 -27.34 -36.15
CA PHE A 663 16.20 -27.89 -37.51
C PHE A 663 14.82 -28.28 -38.02
N ARG A 664 13.98 -28.94 -37.20
CA ARG A 664 12.69 -29.49 -37.65
C ARG A 664 11.51 -28.52 -37.52
N VAL A 665 11.61 -27.50 -36.66
CA VAL A 665 10.45 -26.65 -36.31
C VAL A 665 10.65 -25.18 -36.71
N LEU A 666 11.88 -24.71 -36.87
CA LEU A 666 12.16 -23.35 -37.34
C LEU A 666 12.52 -23.39 -38.84
N LEU A 667 11.49 -23.23 -39.68
CA LEU A 667 11.61 -23.11 -41.14
C LEU A 667 12.76 -22.18 -41.55
N ARG A 668 13.68 -22.68 -42.39
CA ARG A 668 14.63 -21.83 -43.12
C ARG A 668 13.98 -21.37 -44.43
N THR A 669 14.17 -20.10 -44.76
CA THR A 669 13.64 -19.44 -45.97
C THR A 669 14.18 -19.98 -47.31
N GLY A 670 14.99 -21.05 -47.31
CA GLY A 670 15.53 -21.71 -48.50
C GLY A 670 15.05 -23.14 -48.73
N GLU A 671 14.14 -23.65 -47.91
CA GLU A 671 13.65 -25.04 -47.97
C GLU A 671 12.17 -25.14 -48.41
N LEU A 672 11.60 -24.02 -48.89
CA LEU A 672 10.35 -24.01 -49.65
C LEU A 672 10.68 -23.84 -51.13
N ASN A 673 11.04 -24.94 -51.80
CA ASN A 673 10.89 -25.09 -53.24
C ASN A 673 9.99 -26.27 -53.51
#